data_AF-A0A5E7LCB6-F1
#
_entry.id   AF-A0A5E7LCB6-F1
#
_cell.length_a   1.000
_cell.length_b   1.000
_cell.length_c   1.000
_cell.angle_alpha   90.00
_cell.angle_beta   90.00
_cell.angle_gamma   90.00
#
_symmetry.space_group_name_H-M   'P 1'
#
loop_
_entity.id
_entity.type
_entity.pdbx_description
1 polymer ?
#
loop_
_entity_poly.entity_id
_entity_poly.type
_entity_poly.pdbx_seq_one_letter_code
_entity_poly.pdbx_strand_id
1 'polypeptide(L)'
;MTEPLDLSSNYTSANYRYKEGGDGFVVENGKKIVDCSHMVNLLLTGAGYQVPYQNTAGLNSAAALQYYDVISPANVRRGDIVLWINVISNRDNKTLNHTGIVEHYDSTLDSQYGEFFGAQSSGPATAKFGAYSKAYFWPVPTKFLRVKESTRTGEGSAPAPAPAPAPAPVESTPLMNFQYPFRKADGSQFKDAEEIFKALESESSGNFLLGNHGFWHGGIHITHKTAPQCVRDEPIRCIGDGVVVAYRLNEDYLKTEFEGSSTTEELKYSNSFCLVKHDYKSPPNKEVVPNTSNELVFYSLYMHLLPYQRYADEPEQTGHQKIKMIASGFKARSDVAGATGCIEYGSISAGTQIEILEEHSDHIHAKGKLIKGTVGGRTPGQDFWFAYKQNGVAYPRGDGSASWKAITAPERKKPDYWKGKVRAIVTGSGLTLRVAPSPQSNGALAGAAMRQVNSLGQNEDLVLCTNSVIEFDSGKVFSLKIGSKSYKMAECCFVPSTSGTATGLKSHSTPVPATFWACVEKPYVQLLGLIPTEFDKVVAMDTAIKAGDVIGFLGLNETLAGPDGGVSRSYQVHVEIFSADPRIEDFLKNKAAVKQGKQYLHLPANTTLKSKPPLTGVVTISNETFVELGKTVIYKDPEEWYEVTVVDESESKSGLLKKEGAELIAQHDWEKLGFRVVKESNSNSDGFLDPDDMPEFFQTLYNDLDRFGNRDQKVTPEDFPIALKNIEFRDHWSKLIAYHPTEWKSKSDSSKWARLDTLLENYPSVLNHEKERIDSLIFWDDSVIQSKGLGDGVLWHFHPIAFLGNQIGSRGKIKITVEMLKRVFEGLKNTSEQDVLLAEVATQLNENCERYKLDTPLRLSHFFAQVRQEIGSKCAVVEDFTYGVPGLKGTFKYFRDHPDEATLYGYPGSNKYVSHENQIAIANRAYGGKLGNGNISSGEGWKYRGRGLKHLTGKANYQAFKDYHKTFWDEEVDFVGQPDILHTQFKYSVRSGVYFWLKNNIFVEADKGDADENVDAVTRIINRDTDSYDERRKHFQRIYKNEKIFETV
;
A
#
# COMPACT_ATOMS: atom_id res chain seq x y z
N MET A 1 0.96 28.50 -29.67
CA MET A 1 1.74 27.84 -30.74
C MET A 1 2.90 27.12 -30.08
N THR A 2 3.21 25.89 -30.49
CA THR A 2 4.27 25.08 -29.85
C THR A 2 5.64 25.62 -30.22
N GLU A 3 6.47 26.01 -29.26
CA GLU A 3 7.84 26.46 -29.56
C GLU A 3 8.78 25.25 -29.72
N PRO A 4 9.90 25.36 -30.46
CA PRO A 4 10.83 24.24 -30.68
C PRO A 4 11.26 23.57 -29.37
N LEU A 5 11.48 24.36 -28.32
CA LEU A 5 11.93 23.84 -27.03
C LEU A 5 10.82 23.12 -26.24
N ASP A 6 9.55 23.35 -26.52
CA ASP A 6 8.43 22.60 -25.90
C ASP A 6 8.44 21.11 -26.32
N LEU A 7 9.14 20.80 -27.42
CA LEU A 7 9.33 19.45 -27.96
C LEU A 7 10.59 18.75 -27.45
N SER A 8 11.43 19.42 -26.67
CA SER A 8 12.71 18.87 -26.17
C SER A 8 12.53 17.58 -25.36
N SER A 9 11.42 17.43 -24.63
CA SER A 9 11.06 16.21 -23.88
C SER A 9 10.87 14.98 -24.77
N ASN A 10 10.69 15.16 -26.08
CA ASN A 10 10.62 14.06 -27.04
C ASN A 10 12.01 13.48 -27.38
N TYR A 11 13.10 14.18 -27.03
CA TYR A 11 14.47 13.83 -27.41
C TYR A 11 15.32 13.55 -26.17
N THR A 12 15.00 12.49 -25.42
CA THR A 12 15.74 12.12 -24.21
C THR A 12 16.85 11.11 -24.48
N SER A 13 17.85 11.06 -23.60
CA SER A 13 18.91 10.04 -23.63
C SER A 13 18.41 8.59 -23.42
N ALA A 14 17.16 8.41 -23.01
CA ALA A 14 16.50 7.10 -22.95
C ALA A 14 16.19 6.57 -24.35
N ASN A 15 15.74 7.44 -25.26
CA ASN A 15 15.29 7.07 -26.60
C ASN A 15 16.31 7.38 -27.70
N TYR A 16 17.21 8.33 -27.45
CA TYR A 16 18.20 8.78 -28.41
C TYR A 16 19.63 8.65 -27.86
N ARG A 17 20.56 8.28 -28.73
CA ARG A 17 22.00 8.34 -28.46
C ARG A 17 22.70 9.23 -29.48
N TYR A 18 23.75 9.90 -29.07
CA TYR A 18 24.53 10.72 -29.98
C TYR A 18 25.36 9.86 -30.92
N LYS A 19 25.33 10.19 -32.22
CA LYS A 19 26.26 9.71 -33.24
C LYS A 19 26.35 10.77 -34.32
N GLU A 20 27.56 11.17 -34.68
CA GLU A 20 27.80 12.11 -35.78
C GLU A 20 27.19 11.57 -37.08
N GLY A 21 26.43 12.42 -37.80
CA GLY A 21 25.66 12.04 -38.99
C GLY A 21 24.36 11.26 -38.72
N GLY A 22 23.93 11.13 -37.45
CA GLY A 22 22.66 10.50 -37.11
C GLY A 22 21.45 11.34 -37.52
N ASP A 23 20.47 10.71 -38.16
CA ASP A 23 19.30 11.36 -38.75
C ASP A 23 18.11 11.51 -37.79
N GLY A 24 18.18 10.93 -36.60
CA GLY A 24 17.07 10.89 -35.63
C GLY A 24 16.03 9.83 -35.91
N PHE A 25 16.24 8.95 -36.89
CA PHE A 25 15.30 7.89 -37.29
C PHE A 25 15.92 6.49 -37.21
N VAL A 26 17.19 6.34 -37.58
CA VAL A 26 17.91 5.06 -37.53
C VAL A 26 18.09 4.59 -36.08
N VAL A 27 17.81 3.31 -35.80
CA VAL A 27 17.92 2.71 -34.46
C VAL A 27 19.16 1.82 -34.36
N GLU A 28 20.01 2.08 -33.37
CA GLU A 28 21.17 1.24 -33.04
C GLU A 28 21.22 0.98 -31.52
N ASN A 29 21.28 -0.29 -31.11
CA ASN A 29 21.22 -0.74 -29.71
C ASN A 29 19.97 -0.27 -28.96
N GLY A 30 18.81 -0.35 -29.64
CA GLY A 30 17.51 0.00 -29.05
C GLY A 30 17.27 1.51 -28.88
N LYS A 31 18.19 2.38 -29.34
CA LYS A 31 18.05 3.84 -29.31
C LYS A 31 18.22 4.44 -30.70
N LYS A 32 17.47 5.49 -31.01
CA LYS A 32 17.63 6.27 -32.24
C LYS A 32 18.96 7.03 -32.20
N ILE A 33 19.69 7.06 -33.30
CA ILE A 33 20.93 7.84 -33.41
C ILE A 33 20.61 9.23 -33.95
N VAL A 34 21.15 10.28 -33.33
CA VAL A 34 20.88 11.67 -33.74
C VAL A 34 22.12 12.53 -33.57
N ASP A 35 22.38 13.44 -34.52
CA ASP A 35 23.37 14.50 -34.37
C ASP A 35 22.76 15.84 -33.92
N CYS A 36 23.59 16.82 -33.57
CA CYS A 36 23.12 18.11 -33.04
C CYS A 36 22.25 18.90 -34.02
N SER A 37 22.61 18.87 -35.30
CA SER A 37 21.91 19.61 -36.35
C SER A 37 20.58 18.97 -36.76
N HIS A 38 20.51 17.64 -36.80
CA HIS A 38 19.27 16.90 -37.03
C HIS A 38 18.30 17.11 -35.87
N MET A 39 18.81 17.11 -34.64
CA MET A 39 17.98 17.41 -33.48
C MET A 39 17.37 18.82 -33.57
N VAL A 40 18.17 19.85 -33.90
CA VAL A 40 17.66 21.21 -34.11
C VAL A 40 16.63 21.26 -35.23
N ASN A 41 16.88 20.60 -36.36
CA ASN A 41 15.93 20.56 -37.47
C ASN A 41 14.60 19.89 -37.07
N LEU A 42 14.66 18.75 -36.37
CA LEU A 42 13.47 18.04 -35.91
C LEU A 42 12.62 18.86 -34.91
N LEU A 43 13.27 19.61 -34.01
CA LEU A 43 12.59 20.54 -33.09
C LEU A 43 11.91 21.69 -33.85
N LEU A 44 12.57 22.25 -34.88
CA LEU A 44 12.00 23.32 -35.70
C LEU A 44 10.84 22.84 -36.57
N THR A 45 11.00 21.71 -37.28
CA THR A 45 9.93 21.15 -38.12
C THR A 45 8.75 20.68 -37.28
N GLY A 46 9.00 20.10 -36.10
CA GLY A 46 7.96 19.73 -35.15
C GLY A 46 7.17 20.93 -34.62
N ALA A 47 7.81 22.10 -34.52
CA ALA A 47 7.16 23.36 -34.15
C ALA A 47 6.42 24.04 -35.32
N GLY A 48 6.42 23.42 -36.51
CA GLY A 48 5.68 23.87 -37.69
C GLY A 48 6.47 24.76 -38.65
N TYR A 49 7.79 24.89 -38.48
CA TYR A 49 8.65 25.63 -39.41
C TYR A 49 9.05 24.77 -40.61
N GLN A 50 8.81 25.28 -41.82
CA GLN A 50 9.23 24.68 -43.08
C GLN A 50 10.63 25.20 -43.46
N VAL A 51 11.65 24.54 -42.93
CA VAL A 51 13.06 24.85 -43.21
C VAL A 51 13.80 23.60 -43.66
N PRO A 52 14.67 23.68 -44.68
CA PRO A 52 15.47 22.53 -45.10
C PRO A 52 16.46 22.13 -44.00
N TYR A 53 16.78 20.83 -43.93
CA TYR A 53 17.86 20.38 -43.05
C TYR A 53 19.20 21.02 -43.46
N GLN A 54 19.91 21.54 -42.48
CA GLN A 54 21.25 22.08 -42.61
C GLN A 54 22.11 21.56 -41.46
N ASN A 55 23.28 21.00 -41.78
CA ASN A 55 24.26 20.67 -40.74
C ASN A 55 24.82 21.95 -40.08
N THR A 56 25.58 21.81 -38.99
CA THR A 56 26.11 22.95 -38.23
C THR A 56 26.90 23.95 -39.09
N ALA A 57 27.68 23.48 -40.06
CA ALA A 57 28.39 24.36 -41.01
C ALA A 57 27.43 25.07 -41.98
N GLY A 58 26.40 24.37 -42.45
CA GLY A 58 25.33 24.89 -43.30
C GLY A 58 24.54 26.01 -42.63
N LEU A 59 24.22 25.86 -41.34
CA LEU A 59 23.56 26.91 -40.53
C LEU A 59 24.40 28.19 -40.42
N ASN A 60 25.73 28.09 -40.57
CA ASN A 60 26.59 29.28 -40.58
C ASN A 60 26.71 29.95 -41.97
N SER A 61 26.21 29.33 -43.04
CA SER A 61 26.36 29.83 -44.41
C SER A 61 25.45 31.03 -44.73
N ALA A 62 25.79 31.76 -45.80
CA ALA A 62 24.92 32.83 -46.31
C ALA A 62 23.56 32.30 -46.80
N ALA A 63 23.49 31.05 -47.28
CA ALA A 63 22.25 30.42 -47.73
C ALA A 63 21.26 30.17 -46.58
N ALA A 64 21.74 29.96 -45.36
CA ALA A 64 20.88 29.83 -44.17
C ALA A 64 20.06 31.10 -43.89
N LEU A 65 20.57 32.28 -44.27
CA LEU A 65 19.90 33.56 -44.03
C LEU A 65 18.58 33.75 -44.79
N GLN A 66 18.28 32.86 -45.75
CA GLN A 66 16.94 32.79 -46.35
C GLN A 66 15.88 32.40 -45.29
N TYR A 67 16.23 31.52 -44.36
CA TYR A 67 15.32 30.92 -43.37
C TYR A 67 15.53 31.43 -41.93
N TYR A 68 16.70 32.01 -41.63
CA TYR A 68 17.05 32.43 -40.27
C TYR A 68 17.55 33.88 -40.21
N ASP A 69 17.23 34.58 -39.13
CA ASP A 69 17.78 35.88 -38.76
C ASP A 69 18.96 35.71 -37.81
N VAL A 70 20.03 36.49 -37.98
CA VAL A 70 21.16 36.52 -37.03
C VAL A 70 20.78 37.40 -35.84
N ILE A 71 20.88 36.86 -34.64
CA ILE A 71 20.48 37.55 -33.41
C ILE A 71 21.71 38.05 -32.67
N SER A 72 21.72 39.34 -32.34
CA SER A 72 22.73 39.92 -31.45
C SER A 72 22.54 39.37 -30.02
N PRO A 73 23.62 39.12 -29.24
CA PRO A 73 23.54 38.62 -27.86
C PRO A 73 22.47 39.28 -26.97
N ALA A 74 22.33 40.62 -27.03
CA ALA A 74 21.35 41.36 -26.24
C ALA A 74 19.86 41.00 -26.52
N ASN A 75 19.58 40.38 -27.66
CA ASN A 75 18.23 40.07 -28.14
C ASN A 75 17.93 38.57 -28.21
N VAL A 76 18.85 37.74 -27.71
CA VAL A 76 18.68 36.28 -27.64
C VAL A 76 17.59 35.96 -26.64
N ARG A 77 16.71 35.03 -27.01
CA ARG A 77 15.61 34.53 -26.16
C ARG A 77 15.54 33.01 -26.19
N ARG A 78 14.77 32.44 -25.25
CA ARG A 78 14.42 31.02 -25.25
C ARG A 78 13.86 30.60 -26.61
N GLY A 79 14.36 29.50 -27.16
CA GLY A 79 13.96 28.97 -28.47
C GLY A 79 14.85 29.40 -29.64
N ASP A 80 15.76 30.36 -29.46
CA ASP A 80 16.76 30.69 -30.47
C ASP A 80 17.78 29.56 -30.64
N ILE A 81 18.42 29.48 -31.81
CA ILE A 81 19.45 28.49 -32.12
C ILE A 81 20.80 29.05 -31.71
N VAL A 82 21.62 28.24 -31.07
CA VAL A 82 22.98 28.57 -30.65
C VAL A 82 24.01 27.79 -31.46
N LEU A 83 25.07 28.47 -31.92
CA LEU A 83 26.12 27.89 -32.76
C LEU A 83 27.52 28.10 -32.18
N TRP A 84 28.29 27.02 -32.12
CA TRP A 84 29.75 27.02 -31.90
C TRP A 84 30.44 26.56 -33.17
N ILE A 85 31.13 27.47 -33.87
CA ILE A 85 31.84 27.18 -35.12
C ILE A 85 33.33 27.41 -34.90
N ASN A 86 34.13 26.34 -34.96
CA ASN A 86 35.58 26.37 -34.87
C ASN A 86 36.13 27.10 -33.63
N VAL A 87 35.42 26.98 -32.49
CA VAL A 87 35.79 27.62 -31.22
C VAL A 87 36.34 26.61 -30.23
N ILE A 88 37.36 26.99 -29.47
CA ILE A 88 38.04 26.10 -28.52
C ILE A 88 37.20 25.97 -27.25
N SER A 89 37.00 24.73 -26.76
CA SER A 89 36.32 24.46 -25.50
C SER A 89 37.09 25.02 -24.30
N ASN A 90 36.37 25.37 -23.23
CA ASN A 90 36.97 25.97 -22.02
C ASN A 90 37.78 24.97 -21.16
N ARG A 91 37.64 23.65 -21.38
CA ARG A 91 38.23 22.62 -20.51
C ARG A 91 39.24 21.69 -21.17
N ASP A 92 39.01 21.24 -22.41
CA ASP A 92 39.80 20.16 -23.02
C ASP A 92 40.52 20.57 -24.32
N ASN A 93 40.58 21.87 -24.61
CA ASN A 93 41.27 22.44 -25.78
C ASN A 93 40.81 21.84 -27.12
N LYS A 94 39.59 21.30 -27.18
CA LYS A 94 38.98 20.73 -28.39
C LYS A 94 38.26 21.81 -29.17
N THR A 95 38.35 21.74 -30.49
CA THR A 95 37.57 22.59 -31.37
C THR A 95 36.13 22.09 -31.39
N LEU A 96 35.18 22.97 -31.09
CA LEU A 96 33.74 22.69 -31.09
C LEU A 96 33.13 23.12 -32.42
N ASN A 97 32.35 22.22 -33.01
CA ASN A 97 31.49 22.47 -34.17
C ASN A 97 30.09 21.92 -33.88
N HIS A 98 29.28 22.68 -33.14
CA HIS A 98 28.04 22.20 -32.52
C HIS A 98 26.89 23.20 -32.60
N THR A 99 25.65 22.70 -32.55
CA THR A 99 24.43 23.52 -32.53
C THR A 99 23.42 23.03 -31.49
N GLY A 100 22.53 23.90 -31.02
CA GLY A 100 21.42 23.53 -30.15
C GLY A 100 20.38 24.64 -30.00
N ILE A 101 19.44 24.49 -29.08
CA ILE A 101 18.37 25.46 -28.81
C ILE A 101 18.60 26.12 -27.44
N VAL A 102 18.58 27.45 -27.38
CA VAL A 102 18.75 28.25 -26.17
C VAL A 102 17.56 28.02 -25.22
N GLU A 103 17.86 27.61 -24.00
CA GLU A 103 16.87 27.49 -22.91
C GLU A 103 16.84 28.76 -22.06
N HIS A 104 18.01 29.34 -21.85
CA HIS A 104 18.23 30.57 -21.11
C HIS A 104 19.53 31.24 -21.59
N TYR A 105 19.55 32.57 -21.71
CA TYR A 105 20.78 33.33 -21.94
C TYR A 105 20.68 34.70 -21.27
N ASP A 106 21.70 35.04 -20.49
CA ASP A 106 21.83 36.34 -19.84
C ASP A 106 23.03 37.08 -20.43
N SER A 107 22.72 38.06 -21.28
CA SER A 107 23.71 38.91 -21.94
C SER A 107 24.22 40.05 -21.06
N THR A 108 23.65 40.25 -19.86
CA THR A 108 24.01 41.34 -18.94
C THR A 108 25.12 40.97 -17.97
N LEU A 109 25.41 39.67 -17.82
CA LEU A 109 26.51 39.19 -17.00
C LEU A 109 27.84 39.32 -17.74
N ASP A 110 28.90 39.73 -17.04
CA ASP A 110 30.27 39.81 -17.58
C ASP A 110 30.75 38.50 -18.23
N SER A 111 30.20 37.36 -17.78
CA SER A 111 30.51 36.04 -18.31
C SER A 111 29.62 35.56 -19.45
N GLN A 112 28.59 36.31 -19.85
CA GLN A 112 27.64 35.94 -20.92
C GLN A 112 27.15 34.49 -20.78
N TYR A 113 26.49 34.21 -19.66
CA TYR A 113 26.07 32.87 -19.24
C TYR A 113 24.78 32.41 -19.93
N GLY A 114 24.70 31.12 -20.28
CA GLY A 114 23.46 30.53 -20.74
C GLY A 114 23.38 29.01 -20.62
N GLU A 115 22.20 28.50 -20.93
CA GLU A 115 21.87 27.08 -21.00
C GLU A 115 21.27 26.77 -22.38
N PHE A 116 21.64 25.63 -22.94
CA PHE A 116 21.09 25.16 -24.21
C PHE A 116 20.76 23.67 -24.15
N PHE A 117 19.70 23.31 -24.86
CA PHE A 117 19.32 21.94 -25.12
C PHE A 117 19.97 21.45 -26.41
N GLY A 118 20.58 20.26 -26.35
CA GLY A 118 21.28 19.65 -27.47
C GLY A 118 22.74 19.36 -27.23
N ALA A 119 23.24 19.53 -26.01
CA ALA A 119 24.55 19.03 -25.62
C ALA A 119 24.54 17.50 -25.66
N GLN A 120 25.59 16.90 -26.21
CA GLN A 120 25.59 15.49 -26.57
C GLN A 120 26.74 14.74 -25.88
N SER A 121 26.42 14.07 -24.77
CA SER A 121 27.34 13.18 -24.04
C SER A 121 27.01 11.70 -24.31
N SER A 122 25.84 11.24 -23.84
CA SER A 122 25.28 9.90 -24.14
C SER A 122 23.98 9.96 -24.96
N GLY A 123 23.41 11.15 -25.13
CA GLY A 123 22.19 11.50 -25.87
C GLY A 123 21.93 13.02 -25.75
N PRO A 124 20.83 13.57 -26.30
CA PRO A 124 20.52 14.99 -26.15
C PRO A 124 20.27 15.36 -24.68
N ALA A 125 20.88 16.45 -24.23
CA ALA A 125 20.77 16.96 -22.88
C ALA A 125 20.95 18.48 -22.84
N THR A 126 20.60 19.07 -21.70
CA THR A 126 20.90 20.46 -21.37
C THR A 126 22.35 20.60 -20.92
N ALA A 127 23.03 21.65 -21.38
CA ALA A 127 24.32 22.06 -20.81
C ALA A 127 24.45 23.58 -20.67
N LYS A 128 25.36 23.98 -19.78
CA LYS A 128 25.71 25.37 -19.49
C LYS A 128 26.88 25.85 -20.35
N PHE A 129 26.83 27.10 -20.79
CA PHE A 129 27.90 27.79 -21.51
C PHE A 129 28.20 29.18 -20.91
N GLY A 130 29.41 29.68 -21.13
CA GLY A 130 29.83 31.00 -20.66
C GLY A 130 31.33 31.30 -20.83
N ALA A 131 31.75 32.52 -20.48
CA ALA A 131 33.12 33.00 -20.62
C ALA A 131 34.10 32.30 -19.67
N TYR A 132 35.33 32.13 -20.16
CA TYR A 132 36.47 31.37 -19.60
C TYR A 132 36.55 31.28 -18.07
N SER A 133 35.93 30.26 -17.50
CA SER A 133 36.21 29.70 -16.17
C SER A 133 36.02 28.18 -16.22
N LYS A 134 36.73 27.42 -15.38
CA LYS A 134 36.61 25.94 -15.35
C LYS A 134 35.19 25.45 -15.01
N ALA A 135 34.25 26.32 -14.63
CA ALA A 135 32.87 25.97 -14.32
C ALA A 135 32.05 25.56 -15.55
N TYR A 136 32.34 26.09 -16.75
CA TYR A 136 31.58 25.82 -17.98
C TYR A 136 32.45 25.12 -19.02
N PHE A 137 32.03 23.94 -19.50
CA PHE A 137 32.74 23.23 -20.59
C PHE A 137 32.59 23.96 -21.94
N TRP A 138 31.38 24.47 -22.21
CA TRP A 138 31.04 25.17 -23.45
C TRP A 138 31.39 26.68 -23.34
N PRO A 139 32.16 27.25 -24.28
CA PRO A 139 32.50 28.67 -24.29
C PRO A 139 31.31 29.53 -24.70
N VAL A 140 31.45 30.86 -24.67
CA VAL A 140 30.45 31.77 -25.25
C VAL A 140 30.21 31.40 -26.73
N PRO A 141 28.95 31.28 -27.18
CA PRO A 141 28.64 30.89 -28.55
C PRO A 141 29.17 31.90 -29.58
N THR A 142 29.52 31.38 -30.75
CA THR A 142 30.01 32.21 -31.86
C THR A 142 28.90 32.95 -32.61
N LYS A 143 27.67 32.43 -32.57
CA LYS A 143 26.53 32.99 -33.31
C LYS A 143 25.20 32.50 -32.71
N PHE A 144 24.18 33.36 -32.78
CA PHE A 144 22.80 32.99 -32.49
C PHE A 144 21.93 33.21 -33.73
N LEU A 145 20.97 32.32 -33.96
CA LEU A 145 20.01 32.41 -35.06
C LEU A 145 18.59 32.30 -34.53
N ARG A 146 17.64 32.94 -35.21
CA ARG A 146 16.21 32.75 -34.99
C ARG A 146 15.58 32.36 -36.31
N VAL A 147 14.76 31.31 -36.31
CA VAL A 147 14.00 30.93 -37.51
C VAL A 147 12.98 32.03 -37.84
N LYS A 148 12.83 32.36 -39.12
CA LYS A 148 11.87 33.39 -39.56
C LYS A 148 10.46 32.85 -39.45
N GLU A 149 9.58 33.61 -38.78
CA GLU A 149 8.17 33.22 -38.64
C GLU A 149 7.46 33.05 -39.98
N SER A 150 7.92 33.72 -41.06
CA SER A 150 7.38 33.55 -42.41
C SER A 150 7.55 32.14 -42.98
N THR A 151 8.40 31.30 -42.39
CA THR A 151 8.57 29.89 -42.81
C THR A 151 7.60 28.95 -42.08
N ARG A 152 6.72 29.45 -41.21
CA ARG A 152 5.76 28.66 -40.43
C ARG A 152 4.44 28.52 -41.18
N THR A 153 3.89 27.30 -41.33
CA THR A 153 2.65 27.09 -42.10
C THR A 153 1.38 27.40 -41.29
N GLY A 154 0.60 28.40 -41.74
CA GLY A 154 -0.86 28.49 -41.67
C GLY A 154 -1.53 28.98 -40.37
N GLU A 155 -1.82 30.29 -40.29
CA GLU A 155 -3.18 30.74 -39.91
C GLU A 155 -4.12 30.39 -41.09
N GLY A 156 -5.25 29.73 -40.81
CA GLY A 156 -6.37 29.65 -41.76
C GLY A 156 -6.45 28.43 -42.69
N SER A 157 -6.66 27.24 -42.13
CA SER A 157 -7.50 26.19 -42.74
C SER A 157 -7.78 25.11 -41.71
N ALA A 158 -9.06 24.76 -41.51
CA ALA A 158 -9.48 23.67 -40.63
C ALA A 158 -8.68 22.39 -40.94
N PRO A 159 -8.21 21.65 -39.92
CA PRO A 159 -7.41 20.46 -40.15
C PRO A 159 -8.25 19.41 -40.89
N ALA A 160 -7.67 18.86 -41.97
CA ALA A 160 -8.07 17.57 -42.50
C ALA A 160 -8.08 16.54 -41.34
N PRO A 161 -8.95 15.51 -41.39
CA PRO A 161 -9.06 14.53 -40.32
C PRO A 161 -7.67 13.93 -40.06
N ALA A 162 -7.24 13.97 -38.80
CA ALA A 162 -5.96 13.41 -38.39
C ALA A 162 -5.87 11.94 -38.82
N PRO A 163 -4.78 11.51 -39.47
CA PRO A 163 -4.32 10.13 -39.31
C PRO A 163 -4.20 9.89 -37.80
N ALA A 164 -4.78 8.78 -37.33
CA ALA A 164 -4.85 8.46 -35.92
C ALA A 164 -3.51 8.76 -35.21
N PRO A 165 -3.51 9.47 -34.06
CA PRO A 165 -2.29 9.72 -33.32
C PRO A 165 -1.58 8.39 -33.08
N ALA A 166 -0.30 8.30 -33.45
CA ALA A 166 0.55 7.26 -32.88
C ALA A 166 0.44 7.42 -31.35
N PRO A 167 0.02 6.37 -30.62
CA PRO A 167 -0.35 6.50 -29.22
C PRO A 167 0.81 7.12 -28.46
N ALA A 168 0.49 8.14 -27.66
CA ALA A 168 1.35 8.61 -26.60
C ALA A 168 1.93 7.38 -25.86
N PRO A 169 3.20 7.39 -25.41
CA PRO A 169 3.64 6.41 -24.43
C PRO A 169 2.65 6.54 -23.27
N VAL A 170 1.82 5.52 -23.12
CA VAL A 170 0.82 5.44 -22.08
C VAL A 170 1.62 5.51 -20.79
N GLU A 171 1.61 6.66 -20.10
CA GLU A 171 1.83 6.65 -18.66
C GLU A 171 0.80 5.65 -18.14
N SER A 172 1.29 4.49 -17.69
CA SER A 172 0.42 3.45 -17.16
C SER A 172 -0.33 4.06 -15.99
N THR A 173 -1.63 4.33 -16.17
CA THR A 173 -2.52 4.65 -15.05
C THR A 173 -2.31 3.56 -14.00
N PRO A 174 -2.01 3.90 -12.73
CA PRO A 174 -1.84 2.89 -11.70
C PRO A 174 -3.07 2.00 -11.65
N LEU A 175 -2.87 0.68 -11.67
CA LEU A 175 -3.98 -0.27 -11.52
C LEU A 175 -4.65 -0.06 -10.16
N MET A 176 -5.97 -0.16 -10.15
CA MET A 176 -6.77 -0.09 -8.92
C MET A 176 -6.36 -1.20 -7.96
N ASN A 177 -6.02 -0.83 -6.73
CA ASN A 177 -5.75 -1.81 -5.68
C ASN A 177 -7.05 -2.27 -5.02
N PHE A 178 -7.03 -3.50 -4.49
CA PHE A 178 -8.15 -4.10 -3.75
C PHE A 178 -7.69 -4.70 -2.43
N GLN A 179 -8.55 -4.65 -1.42
CA GLN A 179 -8.39 -5.30 -0.11
C GLN A 179 -9.74 -5.81 0.39
N TYR A 180 -9.70 -6.78 1.30
CA TYR A 180 -10.91 -7.20 2.00
C TYR A 180 -11.37 -6.14 3.01
N PRO A 181 -12.70 -6.08 3.30
CA PRO A 181 -13.29 -5.00 4.08
C PRO A 181 -12.91 -5.01 5.57
N PHE A 182 -12.30 -6.07 6.08
CA PHE A 182 -11.81 -6.17 7.45
C PHE A 182 -10.53 -7.02 7.52
N ARG A 183 -9.86 -7.00 8.67
CA ARG A 183 -8.60 -7.71 8.92
C ARG A 183 -8.73 -8.66 10.09
N LYS A 184 -7.77 -9.57 10.23
CA LYS A 184 -7.61 -10.42 11.42
C LYS A 184 -7.31 -9.57 12.65
N ALA A 185 -7.54 -10.13 13.84
CA ALA A 185 -7.33 -9.44 15.11
C ALA A 185 -5.88 -8.95 15.36
N ASP A 186 -4.90 -9.50 14.65
CA ASP A 186 -3.50 -9.06 14.69
C ASP A 186 -3.19 -7.93 13.67
N GLY A 187 -4.20 -7.43 12.96
CA GLY A 187 -4.10 -6.40 11.93
C GLY A 187 -3.58 -6.92 10.58
N SER A 188 -3.40 -8.23 10.41
CA SER A 188 -2.99 -8.84 9.15
C SER A 188 -4.16 -9.09 8.19
N GLN A 189 -3.86 -9.11 6.89
CA GLN A 189 -4.83 -9.43 5.85
C GLN A 189 -5.14 -10.93 5.81
N PHE A 190 -6.33 -11.25 5.31
CA PHE A 190 -6.68 -12.62 4.95
C PHE A 190 -5.86 -13.08 3.75
N LYS A 191 -5.52 -14.37 3.73
CA LYS A 191 -4.72 -15.02 2.70
C LYS A 191 -5.46 -15.04 1.36
N ASP A 192 -6.73 -15.44 1.39
CA ASP A 192 -7.62 -15.53 0.24
C ASP A 192 -9.09 -15.50 0.68
N ALA A 193 -10.01 -15.57 -0.29
CA ALA A 193 -11.45 -15.50 -0.06
C ALA A 193 -11.95 -16.66 0.81
N GLU A 194 -11.32 -17.83 0.72
CA GLU A 194 -11.68 -19.01 1.51
C GLU A 194 -11.53 -18.76 3.00
N GLU A 195 -10.44 -18.10 3.42
CA GLU A 195 -10.23 -17.78 4.84
C GLU A 195 -11.33 -16.84 5.38
N ILE A 196 -11.90 -15.98 4.53
CA ILE A 196 -12.99 -15.07 4.91
C ILE A 196 -14.33 -15.78 4.91
N PHE A 197 -14.63 -16.58 3.89
CA PHE A 197 -15.85 -17.38 3.89
C PHE A 197 -15.94 -18.25 5.13
N LYS A 198 -14.82 -18.86 5.55
CA LYS A 198 -14.73 -19.60 6.80
C LYS A 198 -15.00 -18.74 8.03
N ALA A 199 -14.54 -17.49 8.03
CA ALA A 199 -14.83 -16.55 9.12
C ALA A 199 -16.32 -16.12 9.15
N LEU A 200 -16.96 -16.04 7.98
CA LEU A 200 -18.39 -15.73 7.82
C LEU A 200 -19.30 -16.91 8.18
N GLU A 201 -18.80 -18.14 8.32
CA GLU A 201 -19.60 -19.29 8.80
C GLU A 201 -20.17 -19.10 10.21
N SER A 202 -19.69 -18.12 10.98
CA SER A 202 -20.24 -17.76 12.29
C SER A 202 -21.43 -16.80 12.20
N GLU A 203 -21.71 -16.23 11.03
CA GLU A 203 -22.87 -15.38 10.80
C GLU A 203 -24.14 -16.23 10.71
N SER A 204 -25.20 -15.72 11.33
CA SER A 204 -26.51 -16.38 11.39
C SER A 204 -27.56 -15.73 10.49
N SER A 205 -27.25 -14.60 9.86
CA SER A 205 -28.18 -13.77 9.10
C SER A 205 -27.44 -12.77 8.21
N GLY A 206 -28.16 -12.09 7.31
CA GLY A 206 -27.58 -11.04 6.45
C GLY A 206 -26.66 -11.62 5.37
N ASN A 207 -27.06 -12.75 4.78
CA ASN A 207 -26.34 -13.41 3.71
C ASN A 207 -26.76 -12.84 2.35
N PHE A 208 -25.82 -12.68 1.44
CA PHE A 208 -26.13 -12.54 0.02
C PHE A 208 -26.72 -13.88 -0.44
N LEU A 209 -27.84 -13.99 -1.14
CA LEU A 209 -28.64 -12.98 -1.85
C LEU A 209 -30.07 -12.89 -1.27
N LEU A 210 -30.31 -13.55 -0.14
CA LEU A 210 -31.62 -13.73 0.47
C LEU A 210 -31.63 -13.22 1.91
N GLY A 211 -32.49 -12.24 2.15
CA GLY A 211 -32.81 -11.73 3.47
C GLY A 211 -33.94 -12.51 4.14
N ASN A 212 -34.32 -12.05 5.33
CA ASN A 212 -35.43 -12.64 6.07
C ASN A 212 -36.73 -12.58 5.26
N HIS A 213 -37.53 -13.65 5.35
CA HIS A 213 -38.81 -13.80 4.65
C HIS A 213 -38.70 -13.78 3.11
N GLY A 214 -37.55 -14.15 2.55
CA GLY A 214 -37.38 -14.31 1.10
C GLY A 214 -37.18 -13.00 0.35
N PHE A 215 -36.65 -11.96 0.98
CA PHE A 215 -36.39 -10.67 0.33
C PHE A 215 -35.04 -10.65 -0.40
N TRP A 216 -34.91 -9.90 -1.51
CA TRP A 216 -33.61 -9.66 -2.15
C TRP A 216 -32.64 -8.95 -1.19
N HIS A 217 -31.47 -9.53 -0.94
CA HIS A 217 -30.46 -8.93 -0.06
C HIS A 217 -29.16 -8.65 -0.82
N GLY A 218 -28.84 -7.38 -1.02
CA GLY A 218 -27.82 -6.92 -1.97
C GLY A 218 -26.36 -7.09 -1.53
N GLY A 219 -26.14 -7.51 -0.28
CA GLY A 219 -24.82 -7.52 0.35
C GLY A 219 -24.65 -8.59 1.41
N ILE A 220 -23.65 -8.38 2.28
CA ILE A 220 -23.38 -9.25 3.43
C ILE A 220 -23.31 -8.44 4.72
N HIS A 221 -23.67 -9.06 5.83
CA HIS A 221 -23.40 -8.53 7.16
C HIS A 221 -22.04 -9.04 7.66
N ILE A 222 -21.26 -8.13 8.25
CA ILE A 222 -20.08 -8.47 9.03
C ILE A 222 -20.38 -8.04 10.45
N THR A 223 -20.47 -8.98 11.37
CA THR A 223 -20.83 -8.73 12.77
C THR A 223 -19.64 -8.98 13.70
N HIS A 224 -19.83 -8.63 14.96
CA HIS A 224 -18.89 -8.97 16.04
C HIS A 224 -18.67 -10.48 16.21
N LYS A 225 -19.50 -11.37 15.64
CA LYS A 225 -19.26 -12.82 15.64
C LYS A 225 -18.11 -13.20 14.71
N THR A 226 -18.05 -12.60 13.52
CA THR A 226 -16.96 -12.83 12.55
C THR A 226 -15.76 -11.93 12.81
N ALA A 227 -16.00 -10.66 13.18
CA ALA A 227 -14.95 -9.65 13.34
C ALA A 227 -15.09 -8.88 14.66
N PRO A 228 -14.92 -9.52 15.84
CA PRO A 228 -15.04 -8.85 17.14
C PRO A 228 -14.06 -7.68 17.30
N GLN A 229 -12.87 -7.78 16.70
CA GLN A 229 -11.89 -6.70 16.63
C GLN A 229 -12.46 -5.43 15.95
N CYS A 230 -13.45 -5.56 15.05
CA CYS A 230 -14.04 -4.45 14.33
C CYS A 230 -15.07 -3.62 15.11
N VAL A 231 -15.39 -4.05 16.33
CA VAL A 231 -16.10 -3.20 17.28
C VAL A 231 -15.21 -2.02 17.72
N ARG A 232 -13.88 -2.18 17.76
CA ARG A 232 -13.00 -1.13 18.32
C ARG A 232 -11.53 -1.13 17.91
N ASP A 233 -10.91 -2.30 17.82
CA ASP A 233 -9.46 -2.41 17.70
C ASP A 233 -8.99 -2.24 16.24
N GLU A 234 -9.75 -2.78 15.27
CA GLU A 234 -9.45 -2.71 13.84
C GLU A 234 -10.63 -2.13 13.05
N PRO A 235 -10.46 -1.12 12.22
CA PRO A 235 -11.58 -0.55 11.47
C PRO A 235 -12.05 -1.47 10.34
N ILE A 236 -13.30 -1.25 9.91
CA ILE A 236 -13.75 -1.59 8.56
C ILE A 236 -13.00 -0.72 7.57
N ARG A 237 -12.60 -1.30 6.44
CA ARG A 237 -11.66 -0.72 5.48
C ARG A 237 -12.25 -0.63 4.08
N CYS A 238 -11.76 0.36 3.34
CA CYS A 238 -12.16 0.57 1.96
C CYS A 238 -11.65 -0.61 1.10
N ILE A 239 -12.53 -1.16 0.27
CA ILE A 239 -12.26 -2.40 -0.45
C ILE A 239 -11.41 -2.17 -1.70
N GLY A 240 -11.35 -0.95 -2.21
CA GLY A 240 -10.64 -0.61 -3.42
C GLY A 240 -10.31 0.87 -3.52
N ASP A 241 -9.35 1.23 -4.37
CA ASP A 241 -9.10 2.64 -4.65
C ASP A 241 -10.36 3.27 -5.27
N GLY A 242 -10.70 4.48 -4.86
CA GLY A 242 -11.93 5.13 -5.32
C GLY A 242 -12.10 6.54 -4.79
N VAL A 243 -13.35 7.00 -4.81
CA VAL A 243 -13.77 8.31 -4.34
C VAL A 243 -14.98 8.14 -3.44
N VAL A 244 -14.91 8.63 -2.21
CA VAL A 244 -16.10 8.76 -1.35
C VAL A 244 -17.01 9.80 -2.01
N VAL A 245 -18.19 9.39 -2.44
CA VAL A 245 -19.14 10.25 -3.16
C VAL A 245 -20.27 10.76 -2.27
N ALA A 246 -20.59 10.02 -1.20
CA ALA A 246 -21.54 10.43 -0.17
C ALA A 246 -21.25 9.71 1.15
N TYR A 247 -21.63 10.33 2.27
CA TYR A 247 -21.73 9.64 3.56
C TYR A 247 -22.88 10.22 4.37
N ARG A 248 -23.37 9.45 5.35
CA ARG A 248 -24.21 9.93 6.47
C ARG A 248 -23.50 9.54 7.75
N LEU A 249 -23.39 10.46 8.70
CA LEU A 249 -22.80 10.21 10.01
C LEU A 249 -23.81 10.62 11.07
N ASN A 250 -24.23 9.69 11.91
CA ASN A 250 -25.04 10.01 13.06
C ASN A 250 -24.19 10.67 14.13
N GLU A 251 -24.76 11.65 14.84
CA GLU A 251 -24.09 12.23 16.00
C GLU A 251 -23.96 11.17 17.10
N ASP A 252 -25.08 10.52 17.43
CA ASP A 252 -25.19 9.36 18.32
C ASP A 252 -26.16 8.33 17.73
N TYR A 253 -26.36 7.19 18.37
CA TYR A 253 -27.33 6.19 17.93
C TYR A 253 -28.74 6.78 17.82
N LEU A 254 -29.40 6.43 16.72
CA LEU A 254 -30.83 6.64 16.57
C LEU A 254 -31.57 5.70 17.51
N LYS A 255 -32.77 6.10 17.91
CA LYS A 255 -33.60 5.40 18.86
C LYS A 255 -35.01 5.24 18.30
N THR A 256 -35.58 4.07 18.52
CA THR A 256 -36.99 3.76 18.24
C THR A 256 -37.57 3.16 19.51
N GLU A 257 -38.77 3.59 19.87
CA GLU A 257 -39.50 3.04 21.01
C GLU A 257 -40.42 1.92 20.51
N PHE A 258 -40.53 0.85 21.30
CA PHE A 258 -41.47 -0.23 21.06
C PHE A 258 -42.30 -0.47 22.33
N GLU A 259 -43.60 -0.29 22.24
CA GLU A 259 -44.53 -0.62 23.33
C GLU A 259 -44.81 -2.13 23.31
N GLY A 260 -44.02 -2.88 24.09
CA GLY A 260 -44.21 -4.31 24.30
C GLY A 260 -45.37 -4.64 25.24
N SER A 261 -45.59 -5.93 25.48
CA SER A 261 -46.71 -6.43 26.31
C SER A 261 -46.64 -6.00 27.79
N SER A 262 -45.46 -5.64 28.30
CA SER A 262 -45.22 -5.34 29.72
C SER A 262 -44.34 -4.10 29.99
N THR A 263 -43.47 -3.72 29.06
CA THR A 263 -42.60 -2.54 29.17
C THR A 263 -42.36 -1.91 27.80
N THR A 264 -42.20 -0.59 27.75
CA THR A 264 -41.67 0.11 26.56
C THR A 264 -40.17 -0.11 26.48
N GLU A 265 -39.69 -0.54 25.32
CA GLU A 265 -38.28 -0.78 25.05
C GLU A 265 -37.72 0.29 24.12
N GLU A 266 -36.53 0.80 24.44
CA GLU A 266 -35.78 1.71 23.57
C GLU A 266 -34.73 0.90 22.81
N LEU A 267 -34.88 0.83 21.49
CA LEU A 267 -33.98 0.12 20.58
C LEU A 267 -33.06 1.11 19.87
N LYS A 268 -31.75 0.84 19.88
CA LYS A 268 -30.72 1.69 19.28
C LYS A 268 -30.21 1.12 17.97
N TYR A 269 -30.03 1.98 16.97
CA TYR A 269 -29.44 1.59 15.70
C TYR A 269 -28.67 2.76 15.07
N SER A 270 -27.89 2.44 14.03
CA SER A 270 -27.20 3.43 13.21
C SER A 270 -27.64 3.31 11.76
N ASN A 271 -27.91 4.43 11.12
CA ASN A 271 -28.04 4.53 9.66
C ASN A 271 -26.86 5.30 9.04
N SER A 272 -25.75 5.43 9.77
CA SER A 272 -24.52 5.99 9.25
C SER A 272 -24.00 5.11 8.13
N PHE A 273 -23.62 5.73 7.02
CA PHE A 273 -23.06 5.01 5.88
C PHE A 273 -21.93 5.77 5.20
N CYS A 274 -21.10 5.03 4.47
CA CYS A 274 -20.15 5.57 3.50
C CYS A 274 -20.40 4.92 2.13
N LEU A 275 -20.47 5.74 1.09
CA LEU A 275 -20.64 5.30 -0.31
C LEU A 275 -19.41 5.70 -1.11
N VAL A 276 -18.73 4.70 -1.67
CA VAL A 276 -17.50 4.88 -2.47
C VAL A 276 -17.77 4.50 -3.91
N LYS A 277 -17.40 5.37 -4.85
CA LYS A 277 -17.39 5.10 -6.30
C LYS A 277 -16.02 4.59 -6.71
N HIS A 278 -16.00 3.57 -7.55
CA HIS A 278 -14.80 2.96 -8.10
C HIS A 278 -14.87 2.99 -9.63
N ASP A 279 -13.91 3.66 -10.26
CA ASP A 279 -13.74 3.66 -11.71
C ASP A 279 -12.68 2.63 -12.11
N TYR A 280 -13.11 1.37 -12.27
CA TYR A 280 -12.20 0.27 -12.56
C TYR A 280 -11.84 0.20 -14.04
N LYS A 281 -10.54 -0.02 -14.30
CA LYS A 281 -9.99 -0.33 -15.60
C LYS A 281 -8.97 -1.47 -15.45
N SER A 282 -9.18 -2.55 -16.19
CA SER A 282 -8.21 -3.66 -16.22
C SER A 282 -6.89 -3.21 -16.86
N PRO A 283 -5.80 -3.99 -16.67
CA PRO A 283 -4.59 -3.79 -17.46
C PRO A 283 -4.92 -3.76 -18.96
N PRO A 284 -4.19 -2.96 -19.75
CA PRO A 284 -4.37 -2.95 -21.19
C PRO A 284 -3.98 -4.31 -21.75
N ASN A 285 -4.84 -4.87 -22.61
CA ASN A 285 -4.53 -6.04 -23.39
C ASN A 285 -3.29 -5.76 -24.26
N LYS A 286 -2.41 -6.76 -24.35
CA LYS A 286 -1.14 -6.68 -25.10
C LYS A 286 -1.13 -7.59 -26.33
N GLU A 287 -2.10 -8.49 -26.45
CA GLU A 287 -2.06 -9.59 -27.42
C GLU A 287 -3.16 -9.51 -28.46
N VAL A 288 -4.43 -9.59 -28.04
CA VAL A 288 -5.55 -9.82 -28.97
C VAL A 288 -6.00 -8.50 -29.62
N VAL A 289 -6.28 -7.50 -28.79
CA VAL A 289 -6.58 -6.13 -29.24
C VAL A 289 -5.70 -5.18 -28.42
N PRO A 290 -4.53 -4.77 -28.93
CA PRO A 290 -3.60 -3.97 -28.15
C PRO A 290 -4.23 -2.67 -27.61
N ASN A 291 -3.94 -2.35 -26.35
CA ASN A 291 -4.37 -1.13 -25.65
C ASN A 291 -5.87 -1.01 -25.35
N THR A 292 -6.64 -2.10 -25.41
CA THR A 292 -8.01 -2.13 -24.86
C THR A 292 -8.01 -2.63 -23.41
N SER A 293 -8.98 -2.20 -22.60
CA SER A 293 -9.19 -2.66 -21.23
C SER A 293 -10.67 -2.97 -21.02
N ASN A 294 -10.97 -3.88 -20.10
CA ASN A 294 -12.29 -3.98 -19.52
C ASN A 294 -12.48 -2.83 -18.53
N GLU A 295 -13.66 -2.23 -18.52
CA GLU A 295 -14.00 -1.10 -17.66
C GLU A 295 -15.29 -1.39 -16.92
N LEU A 296 -15.37 -0.94 -15.66
CA LEU A 296 -16.56 -1.05 -14.84
C LEU A 296 -16.60 0.09 -13.85
N VAL A 297 -17.70 0.85 -13.83
CA VAL A 297 -18.03 1.73 -12.71
C VAL A 297 -18.86 0.93 -11.71
N PHE A 298 -18.36 0.79 -10.48
CA PHE A 298 -19.10 0.14 -9.41
C PHE A 298 -18.97 0.95 -8.12
N TYR A 299 -19.82 0.61 -7.15
CA TYR A 299 -19.90 1.28 -5.87
C TYR A 299 -19.75 0.27 -4.75
N SER A 300 -19.17 0.71 -3.63
CA SER A 300 -19.24 0.00 -2.36
C SER A 300 -19.99 0.83 -1.33
N LEU A 301 -20.99 0.21 -0.69
CA LEU A 301 -21.78 0.80 0.39
C LEU A 301 -21.42 0.10 1.69
N TYR A 302 -21.21 0.90 2.73
CA TYR A 302 -20.96 0.43 4.10
C TYR A 302 -22.01 1.08 5.00
N MET A 303 -23.04 0.33 5.37
CA MET A 303 -24.19 0.80 6.16
C MET A 303 -24.12 0.30 7.61
N HIS A 304 -24.75 1.02 8.53
CA HIS A 304 -24.72 0.77 9.98
C HIS A 304 -23.37 1.03 10.66
N LEU A 305 -22.62 2.03 10.18
CA LEU A 305 -21.33 2.39 10.78
C LEU A 305 -21.49 3.03 12.18
N LEU A 306 -20.46 2.93 13.02
CA LEU A 306 -20.43 3.54 14.35
C LEU A 306 -20.70 5.07 14.30
N PRO A 307 -21.60 5.62 15.15
CA PRO A 307 -21.83 7.06 15.28
C PRO A 307 -20.64 7.84 15.85
N TYR A 308 -20.60 9.15 15.62
CA TYR A 308 -19.45 10.00 15.96
C TYR A 308 -19.11 10.03 17.45
N GLN A 309 -20.09 10.28 18.33
CA GLN A 309 -19.84 10.38 19.77
C GLN A 309 -19.22 9.10 20.35
N ARG A 310 -19.51 7.96 19.72
CA ARG A 310 -19.04 6.63 20.12
C ARG A 310 -17.58 6.35 19.75
N TYR A 311 -16.91 7.21 18.99
CA TYR A 311 -15.46 7.06 18.75
C TYR A 311 -14.62 7.39 19.98
N ALA A 312 -15.13 8.28 20.85
CA ALA A 312 -14.48 8.70 22.08
C ALA A 312 -14.81 7.78 23.27
N ASP A 313 -15.82 6.90 23.12
CA ASP A 313 -16.16 5.93 24.15
C ASP A 313 -14.92 5.11 24.51
N GLU A 314 -14.54 5.19 25.78
CA GLU A 314 -13.73 4.15 26.41
C GLU A 314 -14.43 2.82 26.13
N PRO A 315 -13.69 1.71 25.94
CA PRO A 315 -14.30 0.41 25.71
C PRO A 315 -15.48 0.22 26.66
N GLU A 316 -16.68 -0.06 26.12
CA GLU A 316 -17.61 -0.90 26.88
C GLU A 316 -16.75 -2.07 27.36
N GLN A 317 -16.68 -2.27 28.69
CA GLN A 317 -15.88 -3.32 29.30
C GLN A 317 -16.51 -4.68 28.98
N THR A 318 -16.50 -5.08 27.71
CA THR A 318 -16.92 -6.39 27.22
C THR A 318 -15.75 -7.37 27.27
N GLY A 319 -14.62 -7.00 27.88
CA GLY A 319 -13.43 -7.82 27.94
C GLY A 319 -12.58 -7.61 29.19
N HIS A 320 -11.76 -8.62 29.44
CA HIS A 320 -10.75 -8.68 30.47
C HIS A 320 -9.69 -7.58 30.30
N GLN A 321 -9.24 -6.98 31.40
CA GLN A 321 -8.20 -5.94 31.39
C GLN A 321 -6.92 -6.47 30.74
N LYS A 322 -6.30 -5.71 29.83
CA LYS A 322 -5.01 -6.07 29.24
C LYS A 322 -3.90 -5.23 29.87
N ILE A 323 -2.78 -5.86 30.21
CA ILE A 323 -1.62 -5.19 30.81
C ILE A 323 -0.36 -5.48 30.01
N LYS A 324 0.60 -4.55 30.06
CA LYS A 324 1.97 -4.73 29.56
C LYS A 324 2.94 -4.69 30.72
N MET A 325 3.68 -5.77 30.93
CA MET A 325 4.75 -5.87 31.91
C MET A 325 5.87 -4.88 31.56
N ILE A 326 6.27 -4.08 32.54
CA ILE A 326 7.39 -3.14 32.45
C ILE A 326 8.61 -3.74 33.15
N ALA A 327 8.39 -4.46 34.25
CA ALA A 327 9.42 -5.19 34.98
C ALA A 327 9.46 -6.67 34.58
N SER A 328 10.67 -7.24 34.67
CA SER A 328 10.88 -8.69 34.60
C SER A 328 10.98 -9.27 36.02
N GLY A 329 10.94 -10.60 36.15
CA GLY A 329 11.20 -11.29 37.42
C GLY A 329 9.95 -11.82 38.14
N PHE A 330 8.77 -11.55 37.59
CA PHE A 330 7.53 -12.22 37.99
C PHE A 330 7.54 -13.67 37.52
N LYS A 331 6.88 -14.56 38.24
CA LYS A 331 6.80 -15.99 37.94
C LYS A 331 5.39 -16.38 37.51
N ALA A 332 5.30 -17.13 36.41
CA ALA A 332 4.09 -17.75 35.93
C ALA A 332 3.94 -19.15 36.52
N ARG A 333 2.73 -19.47 37.00
CA ARG A 333 2.44 -20.70 37.74
C ARG A 333 1.12 -21.33 37.32
N SER A 334 0.94 -22.62 37.60
CA SER A 334 -0.32 -23.34 37.36
C SER A 334 -1.45 -22.90 38.30
N ASP A 335 -1.07 -22.39 39.47
CA ASP A 335 -1.96 -21.91 40.52
C ASP A 335 -1.29 -20.78 41.31
N VAL A 336 -2.00 -20.15 42.25
CA VAL A 336 -1.44 -19.14 43.15
C VAL A 336 -0.26 -19.69 43.95
N ALA A 337 0.69 -18.81 44.29
CA ALA A 337 1.90 -19.21 44.99
C ALA A 337 1.56 -19.80 46.37
N GLY A 338 1.93 -21.05 46.62
CA GLY A 338 1.66 -21.76 47.88
C GLY A 338 0.51 -22.77 47.85
N ALA A 339 -0.23 -22.88 46.74
CA ALA A 339 -1.25 -23.91 46.56
C ALA A 339 -0.64 -25.32 46.42
N THR A 340 -1.33 -26.33 46.95
CA THR A 340 -0.90 -27.75 46.90
C THR A 340 -0.81 -28.23 45.44
N GLY A 341 0.37 -28.66 45.01
CA GLY A 341 0.59 -29.14 43.64
C GLY A 341 0.85 -28.03 42.60
N CYS A 342 1.08 -26.78 43.03
CA CYS A 342 1.41 -25.67 42.15
C CYS A 342 2.74 -25.88 41.41
N ILE A 343 2.71 -25.78 40.08
CA ILE A 343 3.86 -25.92 39.19
C ILE A 343 4.29 -24.54 38.69
N GLU A 344 5.58 -24.21 38.82
CA GLU A 344 6.15 -23.00 38.21
C GLU A 344 6.53 -23.26 36.75
N TYR A 345 5.98 -22.47 35.81
CA TYR A 345 6.30 -22.57 34.39
C TYR A 345 7.58 -21.82 34.01
N GLY A 346 7.78 -20.65 34.61
CA GLY A 346 8.97 -19.83 34.40
C GLY A 346 8.74 -18.33 34.58
N SER A 347 9.73 -17.52 34.19
CA SER A 347 9.71 -16.08 34.40
C SER A 347 8.93 -15.33 33.31
N ILE A 348 8.26 -14.25 33.70
CA ILE A 348 7.59 -13.30 32.82
C ILE A 348 8.58 -12.18 32.49
N SER A 349 8.82 -11.94 31.20
CA SER A 349 9.75 -10.92 30.72
C SER A 349 9.08 -9.56 30.58
N ALA A 350 9.86 -8.48 30.73
CA ALA A 350 9.41 -7.14 30.39
C ALA A 350 8.98 -7.06 28.91
N GLY A 351 7.94 -6.28 28.64
CA GLY A 351 7.30 -6.19 27.33
C GLY A 351 6.17 -7.18 27.08
N THR A 352 6.01 -8.20 27.94
CA THR A 352 4.93 -9.20 27.85
C THR A 352 3.56 -8.56 28.06
N GLN A 353 2.60 -8.92 27.21
CA GLN A 353 1.21 -8.49 27.26
C GLN A 353 0.32 -9.63 27.74
N ILE A 354 -0.53 -9.34 28.73
CA ILE A 354 -1.34 -10.33 29.44
C ILE A 354 -2.78 -9.82 29.50
N GLU A 355 -3.74 -10.69 29.17
CA GLU A 355 -5.17 -10.46 29.42
C GLU A 355 -5.54 -11.02 30.80
N ILE A 356 -6.10 -10.21 31.69
CA ILE A 356 -6.45 -10.56 33.07
C ILE A 356 -7.83 -11.24 33.09
N LEU A 357 -7.81 -12.57 33.04
CA LEU A 357 -9.02 -13.40 33.04
C LEU A 357 -9.76 -13.31 34.38
N GLU A 358 -9.02 -13.33 35.47
CA GLU A 358 -9.58 -13.40 36.82
C GLU A 358 -8.61 -12.77 37.82
N GLU A 359 -9.13 -12.02 38.79
CA GLU A 359 -8.37 -11.59 39.96
C GLU A 359 -8.69 -12.54 41.11
N HIS A 360 -7.66 -13.06 41.79
CA HIS A 360 -7.85 -13.94 42.92
C HIS A 360 -8.47 -13.18 44.10
N SER A 361 -9.16 -13.89 44.99
CA SER A 361 -9.80 -13.30 46.19
C SER A 361 -8.82 -12.68 47.18
N ASP A 362 -7.52 -12.94 47.02
CA ASP A 362 -6.46 -12.32 47.83
C ASP A 362 -6.08 -10.90 47.36
N HIS A 363 -6.58 -10.46 46.19
CA HIS A 363 -6.25 -9.19 45.54
C HIS A 363 -4.75 -8.98 45.26
N ILE A 364 -3.97 -10.04 45.34
CA ILE A 364 -2.52 -10.06 45.11
C ILE A 364 -2.21 -10.76 43.79
N HIS A 365 -2.89 -11.87 43.51
CA HIS A 365 -2.66 -12.69 42.32
C HIS A 365 -3.76 -12.52 41.28
N ALA A 366 -3.42 -12.77 40.02
CA ALA A 366 -4.38 -12.85 38.94
C ALA A 366 -4.05 -13.99 38.00
N LYS A 367 -5.11 -14.52 37.37
CA LYS A 367 -5.00 -15.45 36.26
C LYS A 367 -4.93 -14.65 34.97
N GLY A 368 -3.82 -14.77 34.27
CA GLY A 368 -3.55 -14.07 33.02
C GLY A 368 -3.49 -15.02 31.83
N LYS A 369 -3.93 -14.59 30.65
CA LYS A 369 -3.68 -15.26 29.37
C LYS A 369 -2.57 -14.54 28.60
N LEU A 370 -1.58 -15.28 28.11
CA LEU A 370 -0.48 -14.71 27.32
C LEU A 370 -1.01 -14.20 25.98
N ILE A 371 -0.92 -12.90 25.71
CA ILE A 371 -1.24 -12.32 24.40
C ILE A 371 0.01 -12.27 23.53
N LYS A 372 1.10 -11.70 24.06
CA LYS A 372 2.33 -11.40 23.31
C LYS A 372 3.52 -11.28 24.25
N GLY A 373 4.71 -11.69 23.83
CA GLY A 373 5.94 -11.59 24.65
C GLY A 373 6.40 -12.96 25.16
N THR A 374 7.12 -12.98 26.28
CA THR A 374 7.84 -14.19 26.72
C THR A 374 7.51 -14.51 28.17
N VAL A 375 6.89 -15.68 28.35
CA VAL A 375 6.67 -16.33 29.63
C VAL A 375 7.31 -17.71 29.54
N GLY A 376 8.22 -18.03 30.46
CA GLY A 376 8.86 -19.35 30.47
C GLY A 376 7.81 -20.47 30.49
N GLY A 377 7.96 -21.45 29.59
CA GLY A 377 7.08 -22.61 29.49
C GLY A 377 5.67 -22.35 28.93
N ARG A 378 5.37 -21.14 28.41
CA ARG A 378 4.05 -20.79 27.85
C ARG A 378 4.13 -20.23 26.43
N THR A 379 3.10 -20.49 25.63
CA THR A 379 2.87 -19.90 24.29
C THR A 379 1.65 -18.97 24.29
N PRO A 380 1.54 -18.01 23.35
CA PRO A 380 0.37 -17.15 23.23
C PRO A 380 -0.94 -17.94 23.21
N GLY A 381 -1.95 -17.46 23.95
CA GLY A 381 -3.24 -18.10 24.16
C GLY A 381 -3.35 -18.93 25.44
N GLN A 382 -2.23 -19.33 26.05
CA GLN A 382 -2.22 -20.11 27.30
C GLN A 382 -2.33 -19.24 28.54
N ASP A 383 -2.98 -19.76 29.59
CA ASP A 383 -3.18 -19.07 30.87
C ASP A 383 -2.14 -19.43 31.94
N PHE A 384 -2.02 -18.60 32.97
CA PHE A 384 -1.14 -18.82 34.14
C PHE A 384 -1.49 -17.85 35.27
N TRP A 385 -1.18 -18.24 36.49
CA TRP A 385 -1.26 -17.38 37.67
C TRP A 385 0.05 -16.63 37.88
N PHE A 386 -0.04 -15.37 38.30
CA PHE A 386 1.12 -14.54 38.63
C PHE A 386 0.78 -13.47 39.68
N ALA A 387 1.81 -12.91 40.31
CA ALA A 387 1.65 -11.79 41.23
C ALA A 387 1.27 -10.52 40.44
N TYR A 388 0.12 -9.95 40.76
CA TYR A 388 -0.53 -8.89 40.00
C TYR A 388 -0.50 -7.54 40.72
N LYS A 389 -0.99 -7.46 41.96
CA LYS A 389 -1.12 -6.22 42.73
C LYS A 389 -0.53 -6.34 44.13
N GLN A 390 -0.16 -5.18 44.69
CA GLN A 390 0.16 -5.03 46.10
C GLN A 390 -0.63 -3.82 46.62
N ASN A 391 -1.47 -4.01 47.64
CA ASN A 391 -2.36 -2.98 48.19
C ASN A 391 -3.27 -2.31 47.12
N GLY A 392 -3.80 -3.11 46.19
CA GLY A 392 -4.73 -2.63 45.15
C GLY A 392 -4.07 -1.93 43.94
N VAL A 393 -2.74 -1.72 43.96
CA VAL A 393 -2.00 -1.11 42.85
C VAL A 393 -0.98 -2.08 42.24
N ALA A 394 -0.49 -1.79 41.04
CA ALA A 394 0.60 -2.55 40.42
C ALA A 394 1.84 -2.58 41.34
N TYR A 395 2.53 -3.72 41.41
CA TYR A 395 3.75 -3.83 42.24
C TYR A 395 4.77 -2.72 41.89
N PRO A 396 5.35 -2.03 42.88
CA PRO A 396 6.33 -0.99 42.61
C PRO A 396 7.67 -1.58 42.18
N ARG A 397 8.34 -0.92 41.25
CA ARG A 397 9.75 -1.17 40.89
C ARG A 397 10.66 -0.45 41.89
N GLY A 398 11.97 -0.70 41.81
CA GLY A 398 12.97 -0.05 42.69
C GLY A 398 13.02 1.48 42.58
N ASP A 399 12.47 2.06 41.51
CA ASP A 399 12.33 3.51 41.29
C ASP A 399 10.95 4.07 41.72
N GLY A 400 10.09 3.25 42.33
CA GLY A 400 8.74 3.62 42.78
C GLY A 400 7.67 3.61 41.68
N SER A 401 8.02 3.34 40.43
CA SER A 401 7.03 3.27 39.32
C SER A 401 6.41 1.88 39.18
N ALA A 402 5.28 1.77 38.47
CA ALA A 402 4.54 0.53 38.33
C ALA A 402 5.28 -0.58 37.54
N SER A 403 5.19 -1.82 38.02
CA SER A 403 5.75 -3.03 37.39
C SER A 403 5.07 -3.45 36.09
N TRP A 404 3.83 -3.00 35.89
CA TRP A 404 3.08 -3.15 34.66
C TRP A 404 2.24 -1.90 34.42
N LYS A 405 1.84 -1.68 33.18
CA LYS A 405 0.88 -0.63 32.81
C LYS A 405 -0.32 -1.24 32.12
N ALA A 406 -1.51 -0.67 32.36
CA ALA A 406 -2.68 -1.03 31.57
C ALA A 406 -2.38 -0.74 30.09
N ILE A 407 -2.78 -1.68 29.22
CA ILE A 407 -2.89 -1.43 27.79
C ILE A 407 -4.25 -0.78 27.61
N THR A 408 -4.28 0.54 27.65
CA THR A 408 -5.42 1.29 27.13
C THR A 408 -5.43 1.10 25.62
N ALA A 409 -6.60 0.85 25.06
CA ALA A 409 -6.69 0.81 23.61
C ALA A 409 -6.47 2.22 23.07
N PRO A 410 -5.84 2.35 21.89
CA PRO A 410 -5.84 3.62 21.20
C PRO A 410 -7.27 4.07 20.92
N GLU A 411 -7.51 5.39 20.87
CA GLU A 411 -8.76 5.94 20.35
C GLU A 411 -9.04 5.34 18.96
N ARG A 412 -10.32 5.03 18.68
CA ARG A 412 -10.72 4.54 17.36
C ARG A 412 -10.25 5.54 16.30
N LYS A 413 -9.50 5.08 15.31
CA LYS A 413 -9.06 5.95 14.22
C LYS A 413 -10.29 6.46 13.47
N LYS A 414 -10.49 7.78 13.47
CA LYS A 414 -11.58 8.43 12.73
C LYS A 414 -11.31 8.35 11.21
N PRO A 415 -12.35 8.16 10.38
CA PRO A 415 -12.20 8.19 8.94
C PRO A 415 -11.74 9.56 8.44
N ASP A 416 -10.83 9.57 7.46
CA ASP A 416 -10.22 10.79 6.94
C ASP A 416 -11.16 11.56 5.97
N TYR A 417 -12.28 10.94 5.54
CA TYR A 417 -13.23 11.54 4.59
C TYR A 417 -14.31 12.42 5.23
N TRP A 418 -14.44 12.44 6.56
CA TRP A 418 -15.42 13.30 7.22
C TRP A 418 -15.12 14.79 6.97
N LYS A 419 -16.18 15.61 6.89
CA LYS A 419 -16.08 17.07 6.78
C LYS A 419 -16.47 17.76 8.08
N GLY A 420 -15.79 18.85 8.39
CA GLY A 420 -16.13 19.68 9.54
C GLY A 420 -15.01 20.65 9.95
N LYS A 421 -14.99 21.04 11.22
CA LYS A 421 -13.97 21.92 11.77
C LYS A 421 -12.70 21.14 12.05
N VAL A 422 -11.59 21.61 11.50
CA VAL A 422 -10.26 21.06 11.70
C VAL A 422 -9.46 22.00 12.56
N ARG A 423 -8.90 21.48 13.65
CA ARG A 423 -7.87 22.20 14.42
C ARG A 423 -6.50 21.81 13.92
N ALA A 424 -5.61 22.77 13.80
CA ALA A 424 -4.24 22.54 13.38
C ALA A 424 -3.25 23.39 14.17
N ILE A 425 -2.08 22.83 14.46
CA ILE A 425 -0.95 23.54 15.08
C ILE A 425 -0.08 24.11 13.97
N VAL A 426 0.27 25.38 14.10
CA VAL A 426 1.25 26.05 13.24
C VAL A 426 2.65 25.47 13.49
N THR A 427 3.30 25.03 12.41
CA THR A 427 4.64 24.41 12.44
C THR A 427 5.68 25.25 11.69
N GLY A 428 6.93 24.79 11.69
CA GLY A 428 8.02 25.44 10.94
C GLY A 428 8.31 26.87 11.43
N SER A 429 8.50 27.78 10.48
CA SER A 429 8.82 29.20 10.72
C SER A 429 7.59 30.09 10.96
N GLY A 430 6.42 29.52 11.23
CA GLY A 430 5.17 30.26 11.46
C GLY A 430 4.25 30.28 10.24
N LEU A 431 3.08 30.89 10.39
CA LEU A 431 2.02 30.87 9.38
C LEU A 431 1.61 32.29 8.97
N THR A 432 1.84 32.67 7.72
CA THR A 432 1.47 34.00 7.18
C THR A 432 -0.04 34.15 7.02
N LEU A 433 -0.58 35.24 7.55
CA LEU A 433 -1.99 35.61 7.41
C LEU A 433 -2.21 36.36 6.11
N ARG A 434 -3.30 36.05 5.42
CA ARG A 434 -3.67 36.65 4.13
C ARG A 434 -5.11 37.13 4.16
N VAL A 435 -5.40 38.10 3.30
CA VAL A 435 -6.78 38.51 3.00
C VAL A 435 -7.50 37.43 2.20
N ALA A 436 -8.83 37.50 2.14
CA ALA A 436 -9.62 36.56 1.35
C ALA A 436 -9.26 36.62 -0.15
N PRO A 437 -9.16 35.47 -0.84
CA PRO A 437 -8.95 35.43 -2.28
C PRO A 437 -10.25 35.80 -3.02
N SER A 438 -10.11 36.33 -4.22
CA SER A 438 -11.23 36.61 -5.14
C SER A 438 -10.80 36.20 -6.56
N PRO A 439 -11.44 35.17 -7.17
CA PRO A 439 -12.53 34.33 -6.63
C PRO A 439 -12.04 33.27 -5.62
N GLN A 440 -12.97 32.75 -4.79
CA GLN A 440 -12.74 31.61 -3.90
C GLN A 440 -12.97 30.30 -4.67
N SER A 441 -12.01 29.92 -5.52
CA SER A 441 -12.09 28.70 -6.33
C SER A 441 -10.72 28.05 -6.52
N ASN A 442 -10.70 26.73 -6.76
CA ASN A 442 -9.47 26.02 -7.07
C ASN A 442 -8.78 26.64 -8.29
N GLY A 443 -7.46 26.83 -8.21
CA GLY A 443 -6.62 27.44 -9.24
C GLY A 443 -6.52 28.97 -9.20
N ALA A 444 -7.32 29.66 -8.38
CA ALA A 444 -7.28 31.11 -8.22
C ALA A 444 -6.03 31.58 -7.46
N LEU A 445 -5.70 32.88 -7.56
CA LEU A 445 -4.60 33.49 -6.78
C LEU A 445 -4.98 33.60 -5.29
N ALA A 446 -4.03 33.31 -4.41
CA ALA A 446 -4.20 33.57 -2.98
C ALA A 446 -4.25 35.07 -2.70
N GLY A 447 -4.97 35.47 -1.65
CA GLY A 447 -4.99 36.86 -1.21
C GLY A 447 -3.61 37.37 -0.78
N ALA A 448 -3.43 38.69 -0.85
CA ALA A 448 -2.22 39.36 -0.40
C ALA A 448 -1.96 39.08 1.09
N ALA A 449 -0.68 39.04 1.47
CA ALA A 449 -0.30 38.95 2.88
C ALA A 449 -0.81 40.18 3.64
N MET A 450 -1.39 39.96 4.81
CA MET A 450 -1.79 41.03 5.71
C MET A 450 -0.53 41.66 6.31
N ARG A 451 -0.47 43.00 6.38
CA ARG A 451 0.71 43.74 6.86
C ARG A 451 0.34 44.71 7.96
N GLN A 452 1.19 44.81 8.99
CA GLN A 452 1.10 45.83 10.04
C GLN A 452 2.49 46.32 10.44
N VAL A 453 2.52 47.45 11.15
CA VAL A 453 3.73 48.00 11.73
C VAL A 453 4.10 47.17 12.98
N ASN A 454 5.29 46.58 12.98
CA ASN A 454 5.82 45.80 14.08
C ASN A 454 6.25 46.68 15.27
N SER A 455 6.65 46.06 16.39
CA SER A 455 7.12 46.78 17.58
C SER A 455 8.38 47.64 17.37
N LEU A 456 9.05 47.52 16.22
CA LEU A 456 10.23 48.27 15.80
C LEU A 456 9.90 49.37 14.77
N GLY A 457 8.63 49.62 14.45
CA GLY A 457 8.21 50.66 13.50
C GLY A 457 8.32 50.27 12.02
N GLN A 458 8.53 49.00 11.69
CA GLN A 458 8.66 48.50 10.32
C GLN A 458 7.38 47.81 9.86
N ASN A 459 7.01 47.98 8.59
CA ASN A 459 5.82 47.35 8.02
C ASN A 459 6.14 45.90 7.59
N GLU A 460 5.61 44.91 8.30
CA GLU A 460 5.89 43.49 8.10
C GLU A 460 4.62 42.66 7.91
N ASP A 461 4.76 41.48 7.28
CA ASP A 461 3.67 40.52 7.13
C ASP A 461 3.27 39.97 8.51
N LEU A 462 1.95 39.84 8.75
CA LEU A 462 1.43 39.19 9.93
C LEU A 462 1.68 37.68 9.85
N VAL A 463 2.43 37.15 10.82
CA VAL A 463 2.78 35.73 10.90
C VAL A 463 2.42 35.19 12.27
N LEU A 464 1.65 34.10 12.34
CA LEU A 464 1.39 33.37 13.58
C LEU A 464 2.62 32.60 14.06
N CYS A 465 2.84 32.62 15.37
CA CYS A 465 3.88 31.87 16.06
C CYS A 465 3.70 30.35 15.88
N THR A 466 4.82 29.62 15.81
CA THR A 466 4.84 28.17 15.92
C THR A 466 4.16 27.74 17.23
N ASN A 467 3.44 26.62 17.21
CA ASN A 467 2.56 26.13 18.29
C ASN A 467 1.22 26.86 18.45
N SER A 468 0.96 27.92 17.68
CA SER A 468 -0.39 28.52 17.64
C SER A 468 -1.39 27.53 17.08
N VAL A 469 -2.61 27.51 17.62
CA VAL A 469 -3.70 26.66 17.12
C VAL A 469 -4.61 27.50 16.24
N ILE A 470 -4.92 26.99 15.05
CA ILE A 470 -5.93 27.54 14.16
C ILE A 470 -7.05 26.53 13.99
N GLU A 471 -8.24 27.04 13.69
CA GLU A 471 -9.40 26.24 13.31
C GLU A 471 -9.90 26.68 11.93
N PHE A 472 -10.19 25.73 11.04
CA PHE A 472 -10.74 26.00 9.71
C PHE A 472 -11.76 24.94 9.31
N ASP A 473 -12.55 25.21 8.27
CA ASP A 473 -13.56 24.28 7.75
C ASP A 473 -12.96 23.43 6.61
N SER A 474 -12.89 22.11 6.78
CA SER A 474 -12.33 21.20 5.76
C SER A 474 -13.16 21.18 4.46
N GLY A 475 -14.44 21.56 4.51
CA GLY A 475 -15.28 21.73 3.33
C GLY A 475 -15.00 23.01 2.54
N LYS A 476 -14.22 23.95 3.09
CA LYS A 476 -13.90 25.26 2.49
C LYS A 476 -12.40 25.44 2.24
N VAL A 477 -11.73 24.36 1.87
CA VAL A 477 -10.31 24.36 1.50
C VAL A 477 -10.17 24.44 -0.02
N PHE A 478 -9.41 25.42 -0.50
CA PHE A 478 -9.16 25.64 -1.92
C PHE A 478 -7.67 25.46 -2.23
N SER A 479 -7.37 24.96 -3.43
CA SER A 479 -6.02 24.94 -3.98
C SER A 479 -5.74 26.30 -4.65
N LEU A 480 -5.03 27.19 -3.95
CA LEU A 480 -4.77 28.57 -4.40
C LEU A 480 -3.31 28.77 -4.78
N LYS A 481 -3.05 29.66 -5.75
CA LYS A 481 -1.71 29.96 -6.25
C LYS A 481 -1.04 31.10 -5.48
N ILE A 482 0.18 30.86 -5.00
CA ILE A 482 1.12 31.89 -4.54
C ILE A 482 2.32 31.83 -5.49
N GLY A 483 2.43 32.81 -6.39
CA GLY A 483 3.36 32.73 -7.51
C GLY A 483 2.97 31.59 -8.47
N SER A 484 3.93 30.73 -8.82
CA SER A 484 3.70 29.55 -9.68
C SER A 484 3.27 28.28 -8.91
N LYS A 485 3.30 28.29 -7.58
CA LYS A 485 3.01 27.13 -6.73
C LYS A 485 1.58 27.18 -6.21
N SER A 486 0.92 26.02 -6.17
CA SER A 486 -0.40 25.85 -5.57
C SER A 486 -0.27 25.34 -4.14
N TYR A 487 -1.11 25.88 -3.26
CA TYR A 487 -1.18 25.53 -1.84
C TYR A 487 -2.62 25.29 -1.41
N LYS A 488 -2.84 24.34 -0.49
CA LYS A 488 -4.15 24.19 0.17
C LYS A 488 -4.33 25.31 1.20
N MET A 489 -5.39 26.10 1.02
CA MET A 489 -5.67 27.28 1.82
C MET A 489 -7.14 27.35 2.22
N ALA A 490 -7.40 27.90 3.40
CA ALA A 490 -8.75 28.09 3.92
C ALA A 490 -8.83 29.38 4.74
N GLU A 491 -10.05 29.84 4.99
CA GLU A 491 -10.34 30.80 6.05
C GLU A 491 -10.19 30.11 7.42
N CYS A 492 -9.44 30.75 8.31
CA CYS A 492 -9.05 30.23 9.60
C CYS A 492 -9.42 31.22 10.72
N CYS A 493 -9.71 30.67 11.90
CA CYS A 493 -9.81 31.40 13.16
C CYS A 493 -8.65 31.00 14.06
N PHE A 494 -8.09 31.94 14.81
CA PHE A 494 -7.10 31.64 15.84
C PHE A 494 -7.80 31.13 17.12
N VAL A 495 -7.29 30.04 17.69
CA VAL A 495 -7.77 29.48 18.96
C VAL A 495 -6.77 29.87 20.06
N PRO A 496 -7.12 30.80 20.98
CA PRO A 496 -6.22 31.22 22.05
C PRO A 496 -5.87 30.04 22.96
N SER A 497 -4.57 29.85 23.24
CA SER A 497 -4.16 28.88 24.27
C SER A 497 -4.29 29.49 25.66
N THR A 498 -4.77 28.70 26.63
CA THR A 498 -4.84 29.07 28.05
C THR A 498 -3.67 28.52 28.88
N SER A 499 -2.75 27.74 28.28
CA SER A 499 -1.55 27.23 28.97
C SER A 499 -0.38 26.96 28.00
N GLY A 500 0.86 27.16 28.48
CA GLY A 500 2.08 26.77 27.75
C GLY A 500 2.86 27.89 27.06
N THR A 501 3.46 27.55 25.90
CA THR A 501 4.40 28.36 25.09
C THR A 501 3.73 29.58 24.44
N ALA A 502 4.53 30.56 24.00
CA ALA A 502 4.03 31.78 23.36
C ALA A 502 3.22 31.48 22.08
N THR A 503 1.95 31.91 22.06
CA THR A 503 1.03 31.81 20.90
C THR A 503 0.61 33.22 20.45
N GLY A 504 0.08 33.36 19.23
CA GLY A 504 -0.33 34.65 18.67
C GLY A 504 0.61 35.17 17.57
N LEU A 505 0.59 36.47 17.29
CA LEU A 505 1.40 37.07 16.21
C LEU A 505 2.88 37.20 16.60
N LYS A 506 3.77 36.89 15.66
CA LYS A 506 5.21 37.14 15.79
C LYS A 506 5.47 38.64 15.79
N SER A 507 6.29 39.12 16.73
CA SER A 507 6.81 40.50 16.75
C SER A 507 5.75 41.62 16.82
N HIS A 508 4.49 41.30 17.11
CA HIS A 508 3.38 42.23 17.25
C HIS A 508 2.67 42.02 18.58
N SER A 509 2.22 43.10 19.22
CA SER A 509 1.43 43.07 20.47
C SER A 509 -0.07 43.23 20.21
N THR A 510 -0.48 43.34 18.95
CA THR A 510 -1.88 43.47 18.54
C THR A 510 -2.61 42.12 18.58
N PRO A 511 -3.93 42.10 18.83
CA PRO A 511 -4.70 40.88 18.76
C PRO A 511 -4.64 40.24 17.36
N VAL A 512 -4.64 38.90 17.31
CA VAL A 512 -4.77 38.17 16.03
C VAL A 512 -6.14 38.52 15.41
N PRO A 513 -6.22 38.78 14.09
CA PRO A 513 -7.49 38.97 13.41
C PRO A 513 -8.47 37.82 13.68
N ALA A 514 -9.76 38.15 13.81
CA ALA A 514 -10.81 37.18 14.12
C ALA A 514 -10.89 36.06 13.06
N THR A 515 -10.80 36.43 11.79
CA THR A 515 -10.62 35.50 10.67
C THR A 515 -9.49 35.97 9.76
N PHE A 516 -8.85 35.02 9.08
CA PHE A 516 -7.79 35.26 8.10
C PHE A 516 -7.64 34.06 7.18
N TRP A 517 -7.10 34.24 5.99
CA TRP A 517 -6.75 33.12 5.10
C TRP A 517 -5.33 32.67 5.32
N ALA A 518 -5.09 31.36 5.32
CA ALA A 518 -3.76 30.81 5.50
C ALA A 518 -3.57 29.45 4.81
N CYS A 519 -2.31 29.01 4.71
CA CYS A 519 -1.97 27.69 4.20
C CYS A 519 -2.24 26.62 5.27
N VAL A 520 -3.02 25.60 4.94
CA VAL A 520 -3.52 24.56 5.87
C VAL A 520 -2.96 23.17 5.58
N GLU A 521 -1.82 23.10 4.89
CA GLU A 521 -1.10 21.86 4.63
C GLU A 521 0.33 21.86 5.20
N LYS A 522 0.95 20.68 5.21
CA LYS A 522 2.36 20.53 5.61
C LYS A 522 3.28 21.26 4.60
N PRO A 523 4.40 21.85 5.04
CA PRO A 523 4.95 21.82 6.40
C PRO A 523 4.47 22.97 7.30
N TYR A 524 3.45 23.74 6.90
CA TYR A 524 3.02 24.95 7.62
C TYR A 524 2.14 24.65 8.83
N VAL A 525 1.35 23.58 8.75
CA VAL A 525 0.53 23.13 9.87
C VAL A 525 0.59 21.62 10.08
N GLN A 526 0.33 21.20 11.31
CA GLN A 526 0.06 19.83 11.72
C GLN A 526 -1.40 19.74 12.19
N LEU A 527 -2.23 18.95 11.51
CA LEU A 527 -3.63 18.76 11.89
C LEU A 527 -3.71 18.00 13.23
N LEU A 528 -4.59 18.46 14.14
CA LEU A 528 -4.83 17.86 15.46
C LEU A 528 -6.03 16.93 15.46
N GLY A 529 -7.07 17.28 14.71
CA GLY A 529 -8.32 16.51 14.67
C GLY A 529 -9.42 17.25 13.92
N LEU A 530 -10.42 16.49 13.49
CA LEU A 530 -11.61 16.96 12.81
C LEU A 530 -12.85 16.70 13.68
N ILE A 531 -13.68 17.72 13.84
CA ILE A 531 -15.00 17.65 14.47
C ILE A 531 -16.03 17.82 13.34
N PRO A 532 -16.83 16.79 13.02
CA PRO A 532 -17.86 16.92 12.00
C PRO A 532 -18.88 18.00 12.38
N THR A 533 -19.36 18.73 11.38
CA THR A 533 -20.36 19.80 11.56
C THR A 533 -21.73 19.43 11.02
N GLU A 534 -21.82 18.29 10.33
CA GLU A 534 -23.02 17.82 9.64
C GLU A 534 -23.29 16.40 10.12
N PHE A 535 -24.44 16.21 10.79
CA PHE A 535 -24.91 14.92 11.30
C PHE A 535 -26.29 14.58 10.73
N ASP A 536 -26.62 13.30 10.74
CA ASP A 536 -27.97 12.75 10.47
C ASP A 536 -28.57 13.10 9.09
N LYS A 537 -27.73 13.52 8.14
CA LYS A 537 -28.11 13.79 6.75
C LYS A 537 -27.05 13.30 5.78
N VAL A 538 -27.43 13.15 4.51
CA VAL A 538 -26.49 12.78 3.45
C VAL A 538 -25.61 13.97 3.08
N VAL A 539 -24.30 13.76 3.13
CA VAL A 539 -23.28 14.76 2.81
C VAL A 539 -22.60 14.39 1.50
N ALA A 540 -22.59 15.31 0.54
CA ALA A 540 -21.91 15.16 -0.73
C ALA A 540 -20.38 15.20 -0.58
N MET A 541 -19.71 14.25 -1.23
CA MET A 541 -18.26 14.12 -1.20
C MET A 541 -17.65 13.94 -2.59
N ASP A 542 -16.35 14.24 -2.65
CA ASP A 542 -15.45 13.99 -3.78
C ASP A 542 -14.02 13.82 -3.22
N THR A 543 -13.90 12.94 -2.21
CA THR A 543 -12.63 12.69 -1.52
C THR A 543 -12.05 11.37 -1.99
N ALA A 544 -10.84 11.40 -2.56
CA ALA A 544 -10.12 10.19 -2.92
C ALA A 544 -9.86 9.33 -1.67
N ILE A 545 -10.04 8.02 -1.82
CA ILE A 545 -9.80 7.02 -0.78
C ILE A 545 -9.04 5.84 -1.40
N LYS A 546 -8.14 5.24 -0.62
CA LYS A 546 -7.32 4.10 -1.05
C LYS A 546 -7.80 2.80 -0.45
N ALA A 547 -7.55 1.70 -1.16
CA ALA A 547 -7.80 0.36 -0.64
C ALA A 547 -7.08 0.17 0.71
N GLY A 548 -7.82 -0.24 1.74
CA GLY A 548 -7.30 -0.41 3.10
C GLY A 548 -7.43 0.82 4.02
N ASP A 549 -7.81 1.98 3.49
CA ASP A 549 -8.11 3.17 4.30
C ASP A 549 -9.33 2.93 5.19
N VAL A 550 -9.42 3.71 6.27
CA VAL A 550 -10.47 3.55 7.28
C VAL A 550 -11.81 4.02 6.74
N ILE A 551 -12.82 3.13 6.78
CA ILE A 551 -14.21 3.46 6.50
C ILE A 551 -14.97 3.80 7.79
N GLY A 552 -14.78 3.00 8.84
CA GLY A 552 -15.45 3.17 10.13
C GLY A 552 -15.31 1.93 11.01
N PHE A 553 -16.20 1.77 11.98
CA PHE A 553 -16.28 0.60 12.87
C PHE A 553 -17.70 0.04 12.84
N LEU A 554 -17.88 -1.18 13.34
CA LEU A 554 -19.21 -1.79 13.50
C LEU A 554 -20.10 -0.90 14.38
N GLY A 555 -21.28 -0.53 13.90
CA GLY A 555 -22.29 0.17 14.69
C GLY A 555 -23.19 -0.83 15.41
N LEU A 556 -23.79 -0.41 16.51
CA LEU A 556 -24.85 -1.16 17.18
C LEU A 556 -26.12 -1.12 16.33
N ASN A 557 -26.76 -2.28 16.19
CA ASN A 557 -28.09 -2.46 15.63
C ASN A 557 -28.89 -3.37 16.55
N GLU A 558 -29.87 -2.78 17.24
CA GLU A 558 -30.83 -3.46 18.09
C GLU A 558 -32.14 -3.66 17.33
N THR A 559 -32.67 -4.88 17.38
CA THR A 559 -33.99 -5.24 16.80
C THR A 559 -34.84 -5.92 17.86
N LEU A 560 -36.13 -6.07 17.59
CA LEU A 560 -37.01 -6.86 18.44
C LEU A 560 -36.55 -8.33 18.48
N ALA A 561 -36.54 -8.92 19.67
CA ALA A 561 -36.25 -10.33 19.89
C ALA A 561 -37.47 -11.22 19.61
N GLY A 562 -38.67 -10.65 19.72
CA GLY A 562 -39.94 -11.31 19.42
C GLY A 562 -41.11 -10.33 19.37
N PRO A 563 -42.32 -10.81 19.04
CA PRO A 563 -43.49 -9.97 18.87
C PRO A 563 -43.99 -9.32 20.17
N ASP A 564 -43.68 -9.91 21.32
CA ASP A 564 -44.10 -9.42 22.64
C ASP A 564 -43.14 -8.38 23.26
N GLY A 565 -42.00 -8.12 22.58
CA GLY A 565 -40.87 -7.33 23.06
C GLY A 565 -39.57 -8.13 23.13
N GLY A 566 -38.59 -7.58 23.83
CA GLY A 566 -37.22 -8.07 23.97
C GLY A 566 -36.26 -7.43 22.97
N VAL A 567 -35.01 -7.26 23.39
CA VAL A 567 -33.96 -6.64 22.58
C VAL A 567 -32.96 -7.70 22.09
N SER A 568 -32.84 -7.86 20.77
CA SER A 568 -31.75 -8.57 20.12
C SER A 568 -30.68 -7.58 19.71
N ARG A 569 -29.41 -7.84 20.09
CA ARG A 569 -28.30 -6.89 19.89
C ARG A 569 -27.26 -7.46 18.94
N SER A 570 -26.85 -6.65 17.97
CA SER A 570 -25.70 -6.98 17.12
C SER A 570 -24.87 -5.73 16.81
N TYR A 571 -23.56 -5.80 17.05
CA TYR A 571 -22.62 -4.89 16.40
C TYR A 571 -22.34 -5.40 14.99
N GLN A 572 -22.64 -4.58 13.98
CA GLN A 572 -22.56 -4.99 12.58
C GLN A 572 -22.28 -3.85 11.61
N VAL A 573 -21.88 -4.21 10.40
CA VAL A 573 -21.88 -3.37 9.20
C VAL A 573 -22.48 -4.19 8.07
N HIS A 574 -23.32 -3.56 7.25
CA HIS A 574 -23.79 -4.14 6.00
C HIS A 574 -22.90 -3.63 4.87
N VAL A 575 -22.34 -4.55 4.07
CA VAL A 575 -21.42 -4.23 2.95
C VAL A 575 -22.01 -4.71 1.64
N GLU A 576 -22.16 -3.80 0.68
CA GLU A 576 -22.59 -4.10 -0.69
C GLU A 576 -21.54 -3.73 -1.72
N ILE A 577 -21.53 -4.47 -2.83
CA ILE A 577 -20.89 -4.06 -4.08
C ILE A 577 -21.94 -4.07 -5.16
N PHE A 578 -22.19 -2.92 -5.79
CA PHE A 578 -23.18 -2.82 -6.86
C PHE A 578 -22.75 -1.92 -8.00
N SER A 579 -23.40 -2.05 -9.16
CA SER A 579 -23.13 -1.26 -10.35
C SER A 579 -24.42 -0.83 -11.05
N ALA A 580 -24.42 0.41 -11.56
CA ALA A 580 -25.41 0.91 -12.51
C ALA A 580 -24.84 0.98 -13.94
N ASP A 581 -23.64 0.44 -14.16
CA ASP A 581 -22.93 0.56 -15.43
C ASP A 581 -23.57 -0.36 -16.50
N PRO A 582 -24.03 0.18 -17.64
CA PRO A 582 -24.62 -0.63 -18.70
C PRO A 582 -23.61 -1.58 -19.37
N ARG A 583 -22.31 -1.42 -19.13
CA ARG A 583 -21.25 -2.26 -19.70
C ARG A 583 -21.01 -3.56 -18.93
N ILE A 584 -21.86 -3.90 -17.96
CA ILE A 584 -21.68 -5.09 -17.10
C ILE A 584 -21.46 -6.36 -17.92
N GLU A 585 -22.25 -6.60 -18.97
CA GLU A 585 -22.13 -7.82 -19.76
C GLU A 585 -20.82 -7.85 -20.57
N ASP A 586 -20.40 -6.70 -21.11
CA ASP A 586 -19.12 -6.55 -21.80
C ASP A 586 -17.93 -6.82 -20.86
N PHE A 587 -18.04 -6.36 -19.60
CA PHE A 587 -17.06 -6.59 -18.55
C PHE A 587 -16.96 -8.08 -18.18
N LEU A 588 -18.10 -8.77 -18.00
CA LEU A 588 -18.14 -10.18 -17.64
C LEU A 588 -17.62 -11.11 -18.75
N LYS A 589 -17.90 -10.73 -20.00
CA LYS A 589 -17.46 -11.45 -21.20
C LYS A 589 -15.98 -11.24 -21.55
N ASN A 590 -15.26 -10.43 -20.78
CA ASN A 590 -13.89 -10.04 -21.09
C ASN A 590 -13.77 -9.50 -22.52
N LYS A 591 -14.62 -8.55 -22.93
CA LYS A 591 -14.67 -8.07 -24.33
C LYS A 591 -13.33 -7.52 -24.82
N ALA A 592 -12.51 -6.96 -23.94
CA ALA A 592 -11.16 -6.52 -24.28
C ALA A 592 -10.16 -7.67 -24.44
N ALA A 593 -10.54 -8.92 -24.16
CA ALA A 593 -9.74 -10.14 -24.25
C ALA A 593 -8.43 -10.05 -23.45
N VAL A 594 -8.53 -9.53 -22.23
CA VAL A 594 -7.40 -9.30 -21.32
C VAL A 594 -6.98 -10.63 -20.72
N LYS A 595 -5.71 -10.96 -20.87
CA LYS A 595 -5.11 -12.21 -20.35
C LYS A 595 -4.16 -12.00 -19.18
N GLN A 596 -3.82 -10.76 -18.85
CA GLN A 596 -2.97 -10.47 -17.69
C GLN A 596 -3.74 -10.73 -16.37
N GLY A 597 -3.01 -10.91 -15.26
CA GLY A 597 -3.59 -11.22 -13.95
C GLY A 597 -3.56 -12.72 -13.64
N LYS A 598 -4.38 -13.16 -12.68
CA LYS A 598 -4.51 -14.58 -12.35
C LYS A 598 -4.96 -15.37 -13.57
N GLN A 599 -4.46 -16.59 -13.63
CA GLN A 599 -4.85 -17.61 -14.58
C GLN A 599 -5.44 -18.78 -13.81
N TYR A 600 -6.40 -19.44 -14.43
CA TYR A 600 -7.08 -20.61 -13.90
C TYR A 600 -6.94 -21.75 -14.91
N LEU A 601 -6.59 -22.93 -14.43
CA LEU A 601 -6.75 -24.16 -15.20
C LEU A 601 -8.24 -24.47 -15.26
N HIS A 602 -8.75 -24.65 -16.47
CA HIS A 602 -10.09 -25.14 -16.69
C HIS A 602 -10.07 -26.67 -16.68
N LEU A 603 -10.88 -27.27 -15.81
CA LEU A 603 -11.10 -28.71 -15.75
C LEU A 603 -12.58 -28.96 -16.07
N PRO A 604 -12.91 -29.30 -17.33
CA PRO A 604 -14.27 -29.69 -17.70
C PRO A 604 -14.77 -30.87 -16.86
N ALA A 605 -16.09 -31.02 -16.75
CA ALA A 605 -16.70 -32.19 -16.14
C ALA A 605 -16.16 -33.49 -16.78
N ASN A 606 -15.92 -34.51 -15.96
CA ASN A 606 -15.27 -35.78 -16.31
C ASN A 606 -13.78 -35.69 -16.68
N THR A 607 -13.08 -34.62 -16.30
CA THR A 607 -11.61 -34.52 -16.49
C THR A 607 -10.89 -35.64 -15.75
N THR A 608 -9.96 -36.30 -16.43
CA THR A 608 -9.16 -37.40 -15.85
C THR A 608 -7.77 -36.90 -15.46
N LEU A 609 -7.41 -37.02 -14.19
CA LEU A 609 -6.11 -36.70 -13.62
C LEU A 609 -5.28 -37.97 -13.42
N LYS A 610 -3.99 -37.94 -13.73
CA LYS A 610 -3.09 -39.06 -13.46
C LYS A 610 -2.68 -39.06 -11.97
N SER A 611 -2.71 -40.22 -11.31
CA SER A 611 -2.21 -40.33 -9.93
C SER A 611 -0.72 -39.99 -9.84
N LYS A 612 -0.33 -39.27 -8.78
CA LYS A 612 1.07 -38.91 -8.53
C LYS A 612 1.86 -40.12 -7.99
N PRO A 613 3.05 -40.45 -8.52
CA PRO A 613 3.84 -41.57 -8.04
C PRO A 613 4.12 -41.51 -6.52
N PRO A 614 4.15 -42.66 -5.81
CA PRO A 614 4.13 -44.04 -6.32
C PRO A 614 2.72 -44.58 -6.64
N LEU A 615 1.66 -43.80 -6.43
CA LEU A 615 0.29 -44.21 -6.73
C LEU A 615 0.12 -44.36 -8.24
N THR A 616 -0.55 -45.44 -8.67
CA THR A 616 -0.88 -45.72 -10.07
C THR A 616 -2.38 -45.57 -10.29
N GLY A 617 -2.79 -45.30 -11.53
CA GLY A 617 -4.19 -45.11 -11.90
C GLY A 617 -4.54 -43.66 -12.25
N VAL A 618 -5.84 -43.38 -12.28
CA VAL A 618 -6.41 -42.07 -12.60
C VAL A 618 -7.50 -41.69 -11.61
N VAL A 619 -7.70 -40.39 -11.43
CA VAL A 619 -8.76 -39.78 -10.63
C VAL A 619 -9.63 -38.96 -11.57
N THR A 620 -10.94 -39.21 -11.58
CA THR A 620 -11.88 -38.43 -12.40
C THR A 620 -12.51 -37.33 -11.57
N ILE A 621 -12.53 -36.11 -12.13
CA ILE A 621 -13.28 -34.98 -11.61
C ILE A 621 -14.65 -35.00 -12.26
N SER A 622 -15.71 -35.14 -11.47
CA SER A 622 -17.09 -35.29 -11.90
C SER A 622 -17.66 -33.95 -12.41
N ASN A 623 -17.42 -32.87 -11.66
CA ASN A 623 -17.94 -31.54 -11.95
C ASN A 623 -16.93 -30.65 -12.70
N GLU A 624 -17.43 -29.67 -13.45
CA GLU A 624 -16.58 -28.62 -14.01
C GLU A 624 -15.98 -27.77 -12.87
N THR A 625 -14.68 -27.49 -12.94
CA THR A 625 -13.99 -26.73 -11.89
C THR A 625 -12.81 -25.93 -12.43
N PHE A 626 -12.41 -24.90 -11.66
CA PHE A 626 -11.36 -23.96 -12.03
C PHE A 626 -10.30 -23.91 -10.95
N VAL A 627 -9.06 -24.29 -11.29
CA VAL A 627 -7.94 -24.31 -10.34
C VAL A 627 -7.05 -23.11 -10.59
N GLU A 628 -6.94 -22.23 -9.60
CA GLU A 628 -6.03 -21.09 -9.70
C GLU A 628 -4.58 -21.56 -9.93
N LEU A 629 -4.00 -21.17 -11.07
CA LEU A 629 -2.69 -21.63 -11.52
C LEU A 629 -1.59 -21.32 -10.49
N GLY A 630 -1.68 -20.18 -9.81
CA GLY A 630 -0.74 -19.78 -8.75
C GLY A 630 -0.75 -20.67 -7.50
N LYS A 631 -1.81 -21.48 -7.32
CA LYS A 631 -1.92 -22.47 -6.24
C LYS A 631 -1.41 -23.86 -6.65
N THR A 632 -1.14 -24.08 -7.94
CA THR A 632 -0.65 -25.36 -8.46
C THR A 632 0.86 -25.52 -8.29
N VAL A 633 1.31 -26.78 -8.20
CA VAL A 633 2.74 -27.13 -8.18
C VAL A 633 3.10 -27.77 -9.52
N ILE A 634 4.26 -27.40 -10.07
CA ILE A 634 4.77 -28.04 -11.29
C ILE A 634 5.49 -29.34 -10.89
N TYR A 635 4.98 -30.46 -11.38
CA TYR A 635 5.62 -31.77 -11.26
C TYR A 635 6.29 -32.15 -12.58
N LYS A 636 7.54 -32.62 -12.52
CA LYS A 636 8.34 -32.96 -13.71
C LYS A 636 8.71 -34.43 -13.70
N ASP A 637 8.24 -35.17 -14.71
CA ASP A 637 8.60 -36.58 -14.93
C ASP A 637 8.10 -37.06 -16.30
N PRO A 638 8.98 -37.45 -17.24
CA PRO A 638 9.84 -36.59 -18.07
C PRO A 638 9.14 -35.38 -18.75
N GLU A 639 7.82 -35.29 -18.65
CA GLU A 639 6.98 -34.16 -19.10
C GLU A 639 6.66 -33.22 -17.91
N GLU A 640 6.12 -32.02 -18.19
CA GLU A 640 5.62 -31.10 -17.15
C GLU A 640 4.12 -31.31 -16.89
N TRP A 641 3.75 -31.39 -15.62
CA TRP A 641 2.39 -31.59 -15.14
C TRP A 641 2.03 -30.52 -14.11
N TYR A 642 0.76 -30.14 -14.06
CA TYR A 642 0.18 -29.42 -12.94
C TYR A 642 -0.32 -30.41 -11.92
N GLU A 643 0.21 -30.35 -10.70
CA GLU A 643 -0.40 -31.00 -9.55
C GLU A 643 -1.58 -30.15 -9.10
N VAL A 644 -2.78 -30.73 -9.19
CA VAL A 644 -4.05 -30.08 -8.88
C VAL A 644 -4.74 -30.83 -7.76
N THR A 645 -5.38 -30.05 -6.88
CA THR A 645 -6.25 -30.55 -5.81
C THR A 645 -7.56 -29.77 -5.90
N VAL A 646 -8.67 -30.48 -5.98
CA VAL A 646 -10.01 -29.92 -6.07
C VAL A 646 -10.93 -30.63 -5.09
N VAL A 647 -11.93 -29.91 -4.59
CA VAL A 647 -13.06 -30.54 -3.91
C VAL A 647 -14.10 -30.80 -4.99
N ASP A 648 -14.50 -32.05 -5.13
CA ASP A 648 -15.44 -32.52 -6.14
C ASP A 648 -16.34 -33.58 -5.51
N GLU A 649 -17.65 -33.34 -5.52
CA GLU A 649 -18.65 -34.14 -4.80
C GLU A 649 -18.36 -34.21 -3.29
N SER A 650 -17.96 -33.07 -2.71
CA SER A 650 -17.53 -32.95 -1.30
C SER A 650 -16.30 -33.81 -0.91
N GLU A 651 -15.58 -34.40 -1.87
CA GLU A 651 -14.34 -35.13 -1.63
C GLU A 651 -13.12 -34.39 -2.20
N SER A 652 -12.01 -34.39 -1.46
CA SER A 652 -10.75 -33.80 -1.95
C SER A 652 -10.07 -34.76 -2.92
N LYS A 653 -10.17 -34.48 -4.22
CA LYS A 653 -9.54 -35.24 -5.31
C LYS A 653 -8.24 -34.55 -5.73
N SER A 654 -7.14 -35.31 -5.87
CA SER A 654 -5.83 -34.78 -6.25
C SER A 654 -5.17 -35.62 -7.35
N GLY A 655 -4.47 -34.98 -8.27
CA GLY A 655 -3.76 -35.66 -9.34
C GLY A 655 -2.95 -34.72 -10.24
N LEU A 656 -2.44 -35.28 -11.33
CA LEU A 656 -1.59 -34.61 -12.29
C LEU A 656 -2.35 -34.35 -13.59
N LEU A 657 -2.46 -33.08 -13.97
CA LEU A 657 -2.98 -32.63 -15.27
C LEU A 657 -1.80 -32.31 -16.20
N LYS A 658 -1.82 -32.85 -17.43
CA LYS A 658 -0.74 -32.57 -18.39
C LYS A 658 -0.73 -31.09 -18.72
N LYS A 659 0.44 -30.45 -18.67
CA LYS A 659 0.55 -29.00 -18.97
C LYS A 659 0.28 -28.70 -20.43
N GLU A 660 0.73 -29.58 -21.33
CA GLU A 660 0.43 -29.49 -22.75
C GLU A 660 -1.07 -29.74 -22.99
N GLY A 661 -1.73 -28.80 -23.67
CA GLY A 661 -3.17 -28.87 -23.96
C GLY A 661 -4.09 -28.43 -22.83
N ALA A 662 -3.56 -28.09 -21.64
CA ALA A 662 -4.38 -27.53 -20.57
C ALA A 662 -4.92 -26.15 -20.96
N GLU A 663 -6.23 -25.96 -20.85
CA GLU A 663 -6.89 -24.69 -21.10
C GLU A 663 -6.68 -23.73 -19.91
N LEU A 664 -6.25 -22.51 -20.23
CA LEU A 664 -6.06 -21.44 -19.27
C LEU A 664 -7.10 -20.34 -19.49
N ILE A 665 -7.75 -19.94 -18.40
CA ILE A 665 -8.76 -18.89 -18.34
C ILE A 665 -8.21 -17.73 -17.51
N ALA A 666 -8.41 -16.49 -17.95
CA ALA A 666 -7.96 -15.33 -17.20
C ALA A 666 -8.98 -14.92 -16.14
N GLN A 667 -8.53 -14.28 -15.05
CA GLN A 667 -9.45 -13.70 -14.04
C GLN A 667 -10.52 -12.76 -14.61
N HIS A 668 -10.26 -12.20 -15.80
CA HIS A 668 -11.17 -11.28 -16.46
C HIS A 668 -12.29 -12.00 -17.23
N ASP A 669 -12.18 -13.30 -17.49
CA ASP A 669 -13.22 -14.13 -18.10
C ASP A 669 -14.27 -14.55 -17.06
N TRP A 670 -14.94 -13.58 -16.43
CA TRP A 670 -15.88 -13.82 -15.32
C TRP A 670 -16.95 -14.85 -15.68
N GLU A 671 -17.57 -14.74 -16.85
CA GLU A 671 -18.61 -15.68 -17.29
C GLU A 671 -18.06 -17.11 -17.39
N LYS A 672 -16.85 -17.28 -17.91
CA LYS A 672 -16.18 -18.59 -17.98
C LYS A 672 -15.79 -19.13 -16.61
N LEU A 673 -15.51 -18.27 -15.65
CA LEU A 673 -15.23 -18.65 -14.26
C LEU A 673 -16.49 -18.97 -13.45
N GLY A 674 -17.67 -18.95 -14.09
CA GLY A 674 -18.95 -19.31 -13.51
C GLY A 674 -19.76 -18.12 -12.98
N PHE A 675 -19.34 -16.88 -13.19
CA PHE A 675 -20.15 -15.72 -12.80
C PHE A 675 -21.34 -15.55 -13.73
N ARG A 676 -22.54 -15.44 -13.16
CA ARG A 676 -23.79 -15.47 -13.92
C ARG A 676 -24.69 -14.32 -13.50
N VAL A 677 -25.15 -13.59 -14.52
CA VAL A 677 -26.20 -12.60 -14.36
C VAL A 677 -27.51 -13.31 -14.07
N VAL A 678 -28.24 -12.79 -13.08
CA VAL A 678 -29.61 -13.17 -12.86
C VAL A 678 -30.48 -11.94 -12.68
N LYS A 679 -31.64 -11.93 -13.34
CA LYS A 679 -32.53 -10.77 -13.43
C LYS A 679 -33.86 -11.09 -12.78
N GLU A 680 -34.37 -10.16 -11.99
CA GLU A 680 -35.78 -10.13 -11.64
C GLU A 680 -36.59 -9.74 -12.89
N SER A 681 -37.26 -10.73 -13.49
CA SER A 681 -38.06 -10.55 -14.71
C SER A 681 -39.57 -10.58 -14.46
N ASN A 682 -40.01 -10.83 -13.22
CA ASN A 682 -41.42 -10.80 -12.88
C ASN A 682 -41.90 -9.35 -12.73
N SER A 683 -42.78 -8.90 -13.64
CA SER A 683 -43.35 -7.55 -13.62
C SER A 683 -44.22 -7.26 -12.40
N ASN A 684 -44.61 -8.29 -11.65
CA ASN A 684 -45.38 -8.21 -10.41
C ASN A 684 -44.50 -8.44 -9.17
N SER A 685 -43.18 -8.59 -9.31
CA SER A 685 -42.27 -8.75 -8.17
C SER A 685 -42.35 -7.52 -7.27
N ASP A 686 -42.73 -7.76 -6.02
CA ASP A 686 -42.75 -6.77 -4.93
C ASP A 686 -41.39 -6.68 -4.23
N GLY A 687 -40.35 -7.32 -4.78
CA GLY A 687 -39.03 -7.43 -4.19
C GLY A 687 -38.85 -8.67 -3.30
N PHE A 688 -39.91 -9.46 -3.10
CA PHE A 688 -39.80 -10.80 -2.54
C PHE A 688 -39.51 -11.80 -3.65
N LEU A 689 -38.62 -12.74 -3.33
CA LEU A 689 -38.30 -13.88 -4.17
C LEU A 689 -39.35 -14.97 -3.94
N ASP A 690 -40.23 -15.14 -4.91
CA ASP A 690 -41.23 -16.21 -4.93
C ASP A 690 -40.61 -17.47 -5.58
N PRO A 691 -40.38 -18.56 -4.82
CA PRO A 691 -39.77 -19.78 -5.34
C PRO A 691 -40.55 -20.40 -6.51
N ASP A 692 -41.87 -20.30 -6.51
CA ASP A 692 -42.72 -20.97 -7.48
C ASP A 692 -42.81 -20.18 -8.80
N ASP A 693 -42.65 -18.86 -8.73
CA ASP A 693 -42.72 -17.94 -9.89
C ASP A 693 -41.34 -17.61 -10.49
N MET A 694 -40.26 -18.16 -9.93
CA MET A 694 -38.90 -17.97 -10.44
C MET A 694 -38.51 -18.96 -11.55
N PRO A 695 -37.56 -18.59 -12.43
CA PRO A 695 -36.96 -19.52 -13.40
C PRO A 695 -36.42 -20.82 -12.77
N GLU A 696 -36.46 -21.93 -13.52
CA GLU A 696 -36.01 -23.28 -13.10
C GLU A 696 -34.62 -23.31 -12.44
N PHE A 697 -33.70 -22.46 -12.92
CA PHE A 697 -32.38 -22.30 -12.33
C PHE A 697 -32.43 -21.91 -10.84
N PHE A 698 -33.28 -20.95 -10.47
CA PHE A 698 -33.44 -20.54 -9.07
C PHE A 698 -34.15 -21.59 -8.23
N GLN A 699 -35.16 -22.26 -8.79
CA GLN A 699 -35.83 -23.37 -8.11
C GLN A 699 -34.81 -24.45 -7.71
N THR A 700 -33.86 -24.73 -8.61
CA THR A 700 -32.75 -25.66 -8.34
C THR A 700 -31.84 -25.16 -7.22
N LEU A 701 -31.42 -23.89 -7.26
CA LEU A 701 -30.61 -23.28 -6.21
C LEU A 701 -31.31 -23.26 -4.84
N TYR A 702 -32.63 -23.05 -4.82
CA TYR A 702 -33.45 -23.08 -3.61
C TYR A 702 -33.55 -24.49 -3.04
N ASN A 703 -33.81 -25.48 -3.90
CA ASN A 703 -33.81 -26.88 -3.49
C ASN A 703 -32.45 -27.31 -2.95
N ASP A 704 -31.35 -26.83 -3.55
CA ASP A 704 -29.99 -27.08 -3.04
C ASP A 704 -29.73 -26.36 -1.71
N LEU A 705 -30.25 -25.15 -1.52
CA LEU A 705 -30.16 -24.41 -0.25
C LEU A 705 -30.79 -25.19 0.90
N ASP A 706 -32.01 -25.73 0.74
CA ASP A 706 -32.65 -26.61 1.74
C ASP A 706 -31.90 -27.95 1.88
N ARG A 707 -31.52 -28.58 0.76
CA ARG A 707 -30.81 -29.87 0.74
C ARG A 707 -29.49 -29.82 1.51
N PHE A 708 -28.71 -28.74 1.35
CA PHE A 708 -27.47 -28.52 2.07
C PHE A 708 -27.68 -27.79 3.41
N GLY A 709 -28.87 -27.25 3.63
CA GLY A 709 -29.31 -26.55 4.83
C GLY A 709 -29.90 -27.50 5.88
N ASN A 710 -31.04 -27.10 6.45
CA ASN A 710 -31.70 -27.79 7.55
C ASN A 710 -32.56 -29.00 7.11
N ARG A 711 -32.88 -29.09 5.80
CA ARG A 711 -33.67 -30.15 5.15
C ARG A 711 -35.10 -30.29 5.65
N ASP A 712 -35.75 -29.18 5.97
CA ASP A 712 -37.15 -29.14 6.42
C ASP A 712 -38.15 -28.88 5.27
N GLN A 713 -37.65 -28.82 4.03
CA GLN A 713 -38.41 -28.53 2.80
C GLN A 713 -38.90 -27.08 2.74
N LYS A 714 -38.34 -26.18 3.55
CA LYS A 714 -38.60 -24.75 3.53
C LYS A 714 -37.29 -24.01 3.39
N VAL A 715 -37.21 -23.13 2.41
CA VAL A 715 -36.03 -22.28 2.23
C VAL A 715 -36.18 -21.04 3.10
N THR A 716 -35.39 -20.96 4.16
CA THR A 716 -35.38 -19.84 5.10
C THR A 716 -33.96 -19.33 5.36
N PRO A 717 -33.79 -18.14 5.96
CA PRO A 717 -32.47 -17.62 6.31
C PRO A 717 -31.62 -18.55 7.18
N GLU A 718 -32.27 -19.44 7.96
CA GLU A 718 -31.63 -20.43 8.82
C GLU A 718 -30.88 -21.52 8.05
N ASP A 719 -31.16 -21.72 6.76
CA ASP A 719 -30.43 -22.67 5.91
C ASP A 719 -29.03 -22.19 5.58
N PHE A 720 -28.85 -20.88 5.38
CA PHE A 720 -27.58 -20.30 4.91
C PHE A 720 -26.36 -20.65 5.76
N PRO A 721 -26.38 -20.52 7.11
CA PRO A 721 -25.23 -20.84 7.95
C PRO A 721 -24.81 -22.31 7.90
N ILE A 722 -25.69 -23.19 7.39
CA ILE A 722 -25.43 -24.62 7.22
C ILE A 722 -25.02 -24.89 5.77
N ALA A 723 -25.83 -24.47 4.80
CA ALA A 723 -25.64 -24.73 3.38
C ALA A 723 -24.36 -24.09 2.83
N LEU A 724 -24.02 -22.86 3.23
CA LEU A 724 -22.82 -22.16 2.73
C LEU A 724 -21.51 -22.77 3.24
N LYS A 725 -21.54 -23.75 4.15
CA LYS A 725 -20.36 -24.57 4.50
C LYS A 725 -20.00 -25.56 3.40
N ASN A 726 -20.95 -25.90 2.52
CA ASN A 726 -20.65 -26.65 1.32
C ASN A 726 -19.93 -25.73 0.32
N ILE A 727 -18.66 -26.04 0.05
CA ILE A 727 -17.77 -25.20 -0.77
C ILE A 727 -18.28 -25.07 -2.21
N GLU A 728 -18.76 -26.17 -2.80
CA GLU A 728 -19.26 -26.20 -4.18
C GLU A 728 -20.53 -25.34 -4.32
N PHE A 729 -21.50 -25.53 -3.41
CA PHE A 729 -22.72 -24.72 -3.37
C PHE A 729 -22.42 -23.23 -3.15
N ARG A 730 -21.55 -22.90 -2.18
CA ARG A 730 -21.14 -21.52 -1.90
C ARG A 730 -20.42 -20.88 -3.09
N ASP A 731 -19.59 -21.63 -3.81
CA ASP A 731 -18.91 -21.12 -5.03
C ASP A 731 -19.94 -20.73 -6.10
N HIS A 732 -20.92 -21.60 -6.38
CA HIS A 732 -22.00 -21.28 -7.31
C HIS A 732 -22.85 -20.09 -6.84
N TRP A 733 -23.25 -20.08 -5.58
CA TRP A 733 -24.11 -19.05 -5.01
C TRP A 733 -23.44 -17.66 -4.99
N SER A 734 -22.18 -17.60 -4.59
CA SER A 734 -21.44 -16.34 -4.48
C SER A 734 -21.03 -15.75 -5.83
N LYS A 735 -21.15 -16.51 -6.93
CA LYS A 735 -20.87 -16.04 -8.30
C LYS A 735 -22.10 -15.51 -9.03
N LEU A 736 -23.26 -15.48 -8.38
CA LEU A 736 -24.46 -14.81 -8.91
C LEU A 736 -24.27 -13.28 -8.91
N ILE A 737 -24.72 -12.65 -9.99
CA ILE A 737 -24.77 -11.20 -10.15
C ILE A 737 -26.23 -10.82 -10.33
N ALA A 738 -26.83 -10.32 -9.27
CA ALA A 738 -28.28 -10.14 -9.18
C ALA A 738 -28.68 -8.76 -9.67
N TYR A 739 -29.67 -8.70 -10.57
CA TYR A 739 -30.26 -7.46 -11.05
C TYR A 739 -31.64 -7.28 -10.42
N HIS A 740 -31.69 -6.48 -9.35
CA HIS A 740 -32.90 -6.24 -8.58
C HIS A 740 -32.94 -4.81 -8.01
N PRO A 741 -34.12 -4.33 -7.56
CA PRO A 741 -34.22 -3.05 -6.86
C PRO A 741 -33.44 -3.05 -5.53
N THR A 742 -32.77 -1.95 -5.24
CA THR A 742 -32.06 -1.73 -3.97
C THR A 742 -33.02 -1.69 -2.77
N GLU A 743 -32.54 -2.17 -1.62
CA GLU A 743 -33.25 -2.17 -0.34
C GLU A 743 -33.40 -0.74 0.22
N TRP A 744 -32.54 0.20 -0.19
CA TRP A 744 -32.39 1.51 0.43
C TRP A 744 -33.23 2.64 -0.19
N LYS A 745 -34.15 2.31 -1.10
CA LYS A 745 -34.95 3.27 -1.88
C LYS A 745 -36.35 3.49 -1.33
N SER A 746 -37.17 2.44 -1.32
CA SER A 746 -38.61 2.61 -1.17
C SER A 746 -39.04 2.70 0.30
N LYS A 747 -39.83 3.72 0.61
CA LYS A 747 -40.52 3.88 1.90
C LYS A 747 -41.54 2.80 2.16
N SER A 748 -41.84 2.58 3.44
CA SER A 748 -42.72 1.55 3.99
C SER A 748 -44.17 1.61 3.50
N ASP A 749 -44.62 2.75 2.98
CA ASP A 749 -45.95 2.97 2.39
C ASP A 749 -46.04 2.64 0.89
N SER A 750 -44.91 2.34 0.25
CA SER A 750 -44.86 1.98 -1.17
C SER A 750 -45.40 0.56 -1.42
N SER A 751 -45.86 0.31 -2.65
CA SER A 751 -46.39 -1.00 -3.05
C SER A 751 -45.39 -2.16 -2.88
N LYS A 752 -44.08 -1.87 -2.88
CA LYS A 752 -43.01 -2.82 -2.59
C LYS A 752 -43.19 -3.50 -1.22
N TRP A 753 -43.69 -2.77 -0.23
CA TRP A 753 -43.85 -3.28 1.13
C TRP A 753 -45.27 -3.70 1.47
N ALA A 754 -46.18 -3.77 0.49
CA ALA A 754 -47.58 -4.13 0.74
C ALA A 754 -47.74 -5.51 1.42
N ARG A 755 -46.84 -6.47 1.12
CA ARG A 755 -46.83 -7.80 1.74
C ARG A 755 -46.52 -7.78 3.24
N LEU A 756 -45.84 -6.73 3.74
CA LEU A 756 -45.50 -6.59 5.15
C LEU A 756 -46.76 -6.48 6.02
N ASP A 757 -47.79 -5.79 5.54
CA ASP A 757 -49.08 -5.67 6.23
C ASP A 757 -49.75 -7.02 6.42
N THR A 758 -49.62 -7.93 5.45
CA THR A 758 -50.12 -9.30 5.55
C THR A 758 -49.27 -10.16 6.46
N LEU A 759 -47.94 -10.08 6.37
CA LEU A 759 -47.01 -10.88 7.18
C LEU A 759 -47.13 -10.57 8.68
N LEU A 760 -47.44 -9.32 9.02
CA LEU A 760 -47.51 -8.83 10.40
C LEU A 760 -48.93 -8.43 10.82
N GLU A 761 -49.98 -8.93 10.14
CA GLU A 761 -51.38 -8.59 10.42
C GLU A 761 -51.77 -8.86 11.88
N ASN A 762 -51.18 -9.89 12.49
CA ASN A 762 -51.41 -10.30 13.88
C ASN A 762 -50.50 -9.58 14.88
N TYR A 763 -49.59 -8.72 14.40
CA TYR A 763 -48.59 -8.02 15.21
C TYR A 763 -48.51 -6.51 14.84
N PRO A 764 -49.59 -5.73 15.04
CA PRO A 764 -49.67 -4.35 14.58
C PRO A 764 -48.59 -3.42 15.19
N SER A 765 -48.19 -3.65 16.45
CA SER A 765 -47.09 -2.89 17.06
C SER A 765 -45.75 -3.18 16.38
N VAL A 766 -45.50 -4.44 16.01
CA VAL A 766 -44.27 -4.86 15.30
C VAL A 766 -44.28 -4.27 13.89
N LEU A 767 -45.43 -4.33 13.20
CA LEU A 767 -45.61 -3.73 11.88
C LEU A 767 -45.29 -2.24 11.88
N ASN A 768 -45.85 -1.47 12.83
CA ASN A 768 -45.57 -0.03 12.92
C ASN A 768 -44.08 0.23 13.17
N HIS A 769 -43.47 -0.51 14.09
CA HIS A 769 -42.04 -0.40 14.40
C HIS A 769 -41.16 -0.69 13.17
N GLU A 770 -41.45 -1.76 12.43
CA GLU A 770 -40.69 -2.11 11.21
C GLU A 770 -40.89 -1.08 10.10
N LYS A 771 -42.10 -0.52 9.94
CA LYS A 771 -42.37 0.57 8.99
C LYS A 771 -41.54 1.81 9.30
N GLU A 772 -41.50 2.24 10.56
CA GLU A 772 -40.66 3.36 11.01
C GLU A 772 -39.16 3.08 10.77
N ARG A 773 -38.71 1.86 11.07
CA ARG A 773 -37.33 1.45 10.84
C ARG A 773 -36.96 1.48 9.36
N ILE A 774 -37.81 0.94 8.48
CA ILE A 774 -37.62 1.00 7.01
C ILE A 774 -37.47 2.45 6.56
N ASP A 775 -38.39 3.33 6.97
CA ASP A 775 -38.38 4.74 6.56
C ASP A 775 -37.15 5.51 7.07
N SER A 776 -36.59 5.10 8.21
CA SER A 776 -35.35 5.68 8.75
C SER A 776 -34.08 5.29 7.99
N LEU A 777 -34.09 4.13 7.31
CA LEU A 777 -32.94 3.57 6.62
C LEU A 777 -32.82 4.04 5.17
N ILE A 778 -33.91 4.50 4.56
CA ILE A 778 -33.89 4.95 3.17
C ILE A 778 -33.04 6.21 2.98
N PHE A 779 -32.33 6.26 1.87
CA PHE A 779 -31.52 7.42 1.47
C PHE A 779 -31.40 7.60 -0.04
N TRP A 780 -31.94 6.69 -0.84
CA TRP A 780 -31.69 6.65 -2.28
C TRP A 780 -32.21 7.87 -3.04
N ASP A 781 -33.38 8.38 -2.65
CA ASP A 781 -34.02 9.53 -3.28
C ASP A 781 -33.45 10.88 -2.78
N ASP A 782 -32.44 10.85 -1.90
CA ASP A 782 -31.72 12.06 -1.50
C ASP A 782 -31.07 12.71 -2.74
N SER A 783 -31.23 14.03 -2.88
CA SER A 783 -30.71 14.79 -4.02
C SER A 783 -29.22 14.60 -4.27
N VAL A 784 -28.42 14.37 -3.21
CA VAL A 784 -26.99 14.09 -3.32
C VAL A 784 -26.75 12.75 -4.02
N ILE A 785 -27.52 11.72 -3.68
CA ILE A 785 -27.40 10.37 -4.25
C ILE A 785 -27.87 10.37 -5.70
N GLN A 786 -29.03 10.98 -5.97
CA GLN A 786 -29.57 11.11 -7.33
C GLN A 786 -28.60 11.84 -8.27
N SER A 787 -27.85 12.83 -7.77
CA SER A 787 -26.83 13.54 -8.55
C SER A 787 -25.65 12.66 -9.01
N LYS A 788 -25.49 11.44 -8.46
CA LYS A 788 -24.40 10.51 -8.82
C LYS A 788 -24.73 9.59 -10.00
N GLY A 789 -25.94 9.69 -10.57
CA GLY A 789 -26.33 8.91 -11.75
C GLY A 789 -26.57 7.42 -11.44
N LEU A 790 -27.07 7.11 -10.24
CA LEU A 790 -27.43 5.74 -9.81
C LEU A 790 -28.81 5.27 -10.30
N GLY A 791 -29.46 6.07 -11.15
CA GLY A 791 -30.72 5.72 -11.80
C GLY A 791 -31.88 5.52 -10.83
N ASP A 792 -32.84 4.71 -11.24
CA ASP A 792 -34.05 4.36 -10.50
C ASP A 792 -33.80 3.33 -9.38
N GLY A 793 -32.55 2.95 -9.11
CA GLY A 793 -32.20 2.03 -8.04
C GLY A 793 -32.41 0.55 -8.36
N VAL A 794 -32.58 0.16 -9.64
CA VAL A 794 -32.43 -1.24 -10.06
C VAL A 794 -30.99 -1.46 -10.52
N LEU A 795 -30.25 -2.28 -9.77
CA LEU A 795 -28.78 -2.34 -9.85
C LEU A 795 -28.27 -3.77 -9.98
N TRP A 796 -27.04 -3.90 -10.44
CA TRP A 796 -26.28 -5.15 -10.48
C TRP A 796 -25.53 -5.35 -9.17
N HIS A 797 -25.96 -6.29 -8.35
CA HIS A 797 -25.35 -6.63 -7.06
C HIS A 797 -24.39 -7.83 -7.19
N PHE A 798 -23.19 -7.68 -6.63
CA PHE A 798 -22.18 -8.73 -6.56
C PHE A 798 -22.03 -9.21 -5.13
N HIS A 799 -21.78 -10.51 -4.93
CA HIS A 799 -21.30 -10.98 -3.64
C HIS A 799 -19.93 -10.31 -3.33
N PRO A 800 -19.80 -9.53 -2.24
CA PRO A 800 -18.60 -8.72 -2.00
C PRO A 800 -17.30 -9.53 -1.94
N ILE A 801 -17.30 -10.67 -1.23
CA ILE A 801 -16.11 -11.51 -1.07
C ILE A 801 -15.72 -12.25 -2.35
N ALA A 802 -16.67 -12.75 -3.15
CA ALA A 802 -16.36 -13.41 -4.41
C ALA A 802 -15.82 -12.42 -5.46
N PHE A 803 -16.42 -11.22 -5.56
CA PHE A 803 -15.90 -10.15 -6.40
C PHE A 803 -14.46 -9.78 -6.03
N LEU A 804 -14.20 -9.55 -4.74
CA LEU A 804 -12.87 -9.25 -4.24
C LEU A 804 -11.90 -10.43 -4.38
N GLY A 805 -12.36 -11.65 -4.19
CA GLY A 805 -11.56 -12.86 -4.38
C GLY A 805 -11.05 -13.01 -5.81
N ASN A 806 -11.82 -12.57 -6.80
CA ASN A 806 -11.40 -12.54 -8.19
C ASN A 806 -10.49 -11.34 -8.52
N GLN A 807 -10.73 -10.17 -7.92
CA GLN A 807 -9.95 -8.94 -8.16
C GLN A 807 -8.60 -8.88 -7.42
N ILE A 808 -8.58 -9.30 -6.15
CA ILE A 808 -7.38 -9.37 -5.34
C ILE A 808 -6.53 -10.47 -5.92
N GLY A 809 -5.43 -10.08 -6.58
CA GLY A 809 -4.37 -11.00 -6.99
C GLY A 809 -4.08 -11.95 -5.84
N SER A 810 -3.88 -13.24 -6.11
CA SER A 810 -3.31 -14.10 -5.09
C SER A 810 -2.06 -13.35 -4.67
N ARG A 811 -1.81 -13.28 -3.36
CA ARG A 811 -0.42 -13.23 -2.94
C ARG A 811 0.16 -14.55 -3.44
N GLY A 812 0.43 -14.63 -4.74
CA GLY A 812 1.26 -15.66 -5.30
C GLY A 812 2.46 -15.67 -4.40
N LYS A 813 2.88 -16.86 -3.97
CA LYS A 813 4.16 -16.97 -3.27
C LYS A 813 5.14 -16.16 -4.09
N ILE A 814 5.69 -15.09 -3.49
CA ILE A 814 6.69 -14.27 -4.14
C ILE A 814 7.65 -15.22 -4.83
N LYS A 815 7.85 -15.04 -6.13
CA LYS A 815 8.71 -15.93 -6.91
C LYS A 815 10.02 -15.24 -7.23
N ILE A 816 10.89 -15.15 -6.23
CA ILE A 816 12.28 -14.75 -6.43
C ILE A 816 12.97 -15.82 -7.28
N THR A 817 13.65 -15.38 -8.33
CA THR A 817 14.47 -16.25 -9.19
C THR A 817 15.95 -15.99 -8.96
N VAL A 818 16.80 -16.98 -9.28
CA VAL A 818 18.26 -16.81 -9.31
C VAL A 818 18.65 -15.62 -10.20
N GLU A 819 17.96 -15.43 -11.33
CA GLU A 819 18.23 -14.34 -12.26
C GLU A 819 17.97 -12.95 -11.64
N MET A 820 16.89 -12.80 -10.88
CA MET A 820 16.63 -11.59 -10.09
C MET A 820 17.75 -11.33 -9.09
N LEU A 821 18.23 -12.36 -8.39
CA LEU A 821 19.31 -12.22 -7.43
C LEU A 821 20.65 -11.90 -8.11
N LYS A 822 20.94 -12.44 -9.30
CA LYS A 822 22.13 -12.06 -10.09
C LYS A 822 22.14 -10.56 -10.41
N ARG A 823 20.97 -9.98 -10.70
CA ARG A 823 20.80 -8.54 -10.92
C ARG A 823 20.97 -7.71 -9.66
N VAL A 824 20.59 -8.23 -8.49
CA VAL A 824 20.87 -7.57 -7.19
C VAL A 824 22.38 -7.48 -6.94
N PHE A 825 23.11 -8.57 -7.16
CA PHE A 825 24.52 -8.64 -6.77
C PHE A 825 25.50 -8.03 -7.79
N GLU A 826 25.21 -8.05 -9.09
CA GLU A 826 26.07 -7.53 -10.18
C GLU A 826 27.44 -8.20 -10.29
N GLY A 827 27.87 -8.53 -11.50
CA GLY A 827 29.24 -8.98 -11.75
C GLY A 827 29.61 -10.34 -11.13
N LEU A 828 28.60 -11.14 -10.75
CA LEU A 828 28.79 -12.54 -10.39
C LEU A 828 29.30 -13.30 -11.63
N LYS A 829 30.37 -14.07 -11.44
CA LYS A 829 30.79 -15.04 -12.47
C LYS A 829 29.81 -16.21 -12.41
N ASN A 830 29.46 -16.79 -13.55
CA ASN A 830 28.64 -18.01 -13.58
C ASN A 830 29.47 -19.20 -13.04
N THR A 831 29.58 -19.31 -11.72
CA THR A 831 30.16 -20.47 -11.03
C THR A 831 29.05 -21.25 -10.34
N SER A 832 29.22 -22.57 -10.25
CA SER A 832 28.22 -23.46 -9.64
C SER A 832 27.94 -23.13 -8.17
N GLU A 833 28.95 -22.70 -7.40
CA GLU A 833 28.81 -22.40 -5.98
C GLU A 833 27.94 -21.17 -5.70
N GLN A 834 28.10 -20.09 -6.49
CA GLN A 834 27.28 -18.89 -6.36
C GLN A 834 25.84 -19.15 -6.78
N ASP A 835 25.64 -19.93 -7.85
CA ASP A 835 24.30 -20.31 -8.29
C ASP A 835 23.58 -21.19 -7.25
N VAL A 836 24.29 -22.06 -6.52
CA VAL A 836 23.73 -22.85 -5.40
C VAL A 836 23.32 -21.95 -4.24
N LEU A 837 24.15 -20.98 -3.84
CA LEU A 837 23.78 -20.01 -2.80
C LEU A 837 22.55 -19.19 -3.21
N LEU A 838 22.53 -18.65 -4.43
CA LEU A 838 21.40 -17.86 -4.91
C LEU A 838 20.12 -18.70 -5.03
N ALA A 839 20.24 -19.96 -5.45
CA ALA A 839 19.12 -20.90 -5.47
C ALA A 839 18.57 -21.12 -4.06
N GLU A 840 19.44 -21.33 -3.07
CA GLU A 840 19.02 -21.50 -1.67
C GLU A 840 18.38 -20.21 -1.11
N VAL A 841 18.92 -19.03 -1.42
CA VAL A 841 18.31 -17.74 -1.07
C VAL A 841 16.90 -17.64 -1.64
N ALA A 842 16.74 -17.92 -2.93
CA ALA A 842 15.44 -17.88 -3.59
C ALA A 842 14.46 -18.88 -2.95
N THR A 843 14.87 -20.13 -2.76
CA THR A 843 14.04 -21.18 -2.14
C THR A 843 13.57 -20.80 -0.74
N GLN A 844 14.49 -20.45 0.16
CA GLN A 844 14.16 -20.11 1.55
C GLN A 844 13.18 -18.93 1.64
N LEU A 845 13.38 -17.90 0.80
CA LEU A 845 12.51 -16.71 0.79
C LEU A 845 11.16 -17.00 0.15
N ASN A 846 11.10 -17.71 -0.98
CA ASN A 846 9.83 -18.04 -1.65
C ASN A 846 8.94 -18.94 -0.79
N GLU A 847 9.53 -19.89 -0.06
CA GLU A 847 8.80 -20.80 0.83
C GLU A 847 8.22 -20.10 2.06
N ASN A 848 8.84 -19.01 2.53
CA ASN A 848 8.56 -18.41 3.82
C ASN A 848 8.28 -16.89 3.78
N CYS A 849 8.07 -16.30 2.61
CA CYS A 849 8.03 -14.85 2.40
C CYS A 849 7.10 -14.10 3.38
N GLU A 850 5.86 -14.58 3.57
CA GLU A 850 4.90 -13.98 4.51
C GLU A 850 5.37 -14.07 5.96
N ARG A 851 5.92 -15.23 6.34
CA ARG A 851 6.45 -15.49 7.68
C ARG A 851 7.68 -14.64 7.96
N TYR A 852 8.50 -14.40 6.94
CA TYR A 852 9.70 -13.58 7.00
C TYR A 852 9.43 -12.07 6.84
N LYS A 853 8.18 -11.67 6.55
CA LYS A 853 7.83 -10.28 6.23
C LYS A 853 8.70 -9.75 5.08
N LEU A 854 8.86 -10.58 4.05
CA LEU A 854 9.55 -10.30 2.79
C LEU A 854 8.61 -10.68 1.64
N ASP A 855 7.37 -10.23 1.76
CA ASP A 855 6.18 -10.55 0.96
C ASP A 855 5.70 -9.35 0.12
N THR A 856 6.53 -8.32 -0.04
CA THR A 856 6.28 -7.21 -0.99
C THR A 856 7.56 -6.81 -1.74
N PRO A 857 7.45 -6.30 -2.98
CA PRO A 857 8.60 -5.77 -3.72
C PRO A 857 9.37 -4.70 -2.95
N LEU A 858 8.65 -3.86 -2.20
CA LEU A 858 9.23 -2.80 -1.37
C LEU A 858 10.10 -3.38 -0.25
N ARG A 859 9.58 -4.34 0.53
CA ARG A 859 10.31 -4.99 1.61
C ARG A 859 11.52 -5.77 1.09
N LEU A 860 11.37 -6.50 -0.02
CA LEU A 860 12.46 -7.19 -0.68
C LEU A 860 13.56 -6.22 -1.12
N SER A 861 13.18 -5.08 -1.70
CA SER A 861 14.14 -4.09 -2.16
C SER A 861 14.92 -3.46 -1.00
N HIS A 862 14.24 -3.12 0.10
CA HIS A 862 14.90 -2.66 1.33
C HIS A 862 15.85 -3.73 1.89
N PHE A 863 15.39 -4.98 1.99
CA PHE A 863 16.21 -6.08 2.49
C PHE A 863 17.45 -6.30 1.62
N PHE A 864 17.28 -6.46 0.31
CA PHE A 864 18.38 -6.76 -0.60
C PHE A 864 19.32 -5.58 -0.84
N ALA A 865 18.86 -4.34 -0.81
CA ALA A 865 19.75 -3.17 -0.85
C ALA A 865 20.75 -3.22 0.31
N GLN A 866 20.25 -3.58 1.49
CA GLN A 866 21.06 -3.65 2.69
C GLN A 866 21.94 -4.91 2.70
N VAL A 867 21.45 -6.06 2.23
CA VAL A 867 22.28 -7.28 2.07
C VAL A 867 23.40 -7.04 1.06
N ARG A 868 23.09 -6.43 -0.08
CA ARG A 868 24.04 -6.09 -1.14
C ARG A 868 25.18 -5.20 -0.66
N GLN A 869 24.90 -4.31 0.30
CA GLN A 869 25.93 -3.50 0.95
C GLN A 869 26.80 -4.34 1.90
N GLU A 870 26.21 -5.22 2.72
CA GLU A 870 26.98 -6.01 3.70
C GLU A 870 27.91 -7.02 3.04
N ILE A 871 27.43 -7.78 2.05
CA ILE A 871 28.17 -8.91 1.47
C ILE A 871 28.79 -8.60 0.10
N GLY A 872 28.67 -7.35 -0.35
CA GLY A 872 29.23 -6.84 -1.60
C GLY A 872 28.62 -7.46 -2.86
N SER A 873 29.18 -7.06 -4.02
CA SER A 873 28.70 -7.53 -5.34
C SER A 873 28.97 -9.01 -5.61
N LYS A 874 29.95 -9.58 -4.92
CA LYS A 874 30.34 -10.98 -5.08
C LYS A 874 29.50 -11.94 -4.24
N CYS A 875 28.52 -11.44 -3.48
CA CYS A 875 27.68 -12.24 -2.59
C CYS A 875 28.53 -13.09 -1.60
N ALA A 876 29.54 -12.47 -0.98
CA ALA A 876 30.49 -13.16 -0.11
C ALA A 876 29.95 -13.27 1.34
N VAL A 877 29.42 -14.43 1.69
CA VAL A 877 28.78 -14.70 3.00
C VAL A 877 29.76 -14.95 4.15
N VAL A 878 31.05 -14.75 3.94
CA VAL A 878 32.08 -14.75 4.99
C VAL A 878 32.89 -13.48 4.81
N GLU A 879 33.13 -12.75 5.90
CA GLU A 879 33.99 -11.58 5.83
C GLU A 879 35.44 -11.96 5.51
N ASP A 880 36.13 -11.07 4.81
CA ASP A 880 37.54 -11.21 4.42
C ASP A 880 38.40 -10.23 5.23
N PHE A 881 39.57 -10.70 5.66
CA PHE A 881 40.53 -9.91 6.42
C PHE A 881 41.78 -9.51 5.62
N THR A 882 41.65 -9.46 4.29
CA THR A 882 42.71 -8.97 3.40
C THR A 882 42.77 -7.44 3.40
N TYR A 883 43.35 -6.86 4.46
CA TYR A 883 43.52 -5.42 4.62
C TYR A 883 44.96 -4.98 4.38
N GLY A 884 45.10 -3.82 3.72
CA GLY A 884 46.39 -3.12 3.65
C GLY A 884 46.64 -2.34 4.93
N VAL A 885 47.89 -1.95 5.19
CA VAL A 885 48.26 -1.19 6.40
C VAL A 885 47.37 0.05 6.64
N PRO A 886 47.07 0.90 5.63
CA PRO A 886 46.18 2.05 5.84
C PRO A 886 44.73 1.63 6.12
N GLY A 887 44.26 0.56 5.47
CA GLY A 887 42.91 0.03 5.66
C GLY A 887 42.68 -0.46 7.08
N LEU A 888 43.64 -1.20 7.65
CA LEU A 888 43.56 -1.65 9.05
C LEU A 888 43.40 -0.47 10.02
N LYS A 889 44.20 0.58 9.86
CA LYS A 889 44.16 1.79 10.70
C LYS A 889 42.84 2.54 10.56
N GLY A 890 42.30 2.62 9.34
CA GLY A 890 41.02 3.25 9.05
C GLY A 890 39.85 2.48 9.68
N THR A 891 39.77 1.18 9.43
CA THR A 891 38.62 0.35 9.77
C THR A 891 38.57 -0.03 11.26
N PHE A 892 39.70 -0.42 11.85
CA PHE A 892 39.72 -1.01 13.19
C PHE A 892 40.46 -0.12 14.20
N LYS A 893 39.74 0.28 15.26
CA LYS A 893 40.33 1.08 16.36
C LYS A 893 41.63 0.47 16.90
N TYR A 894 41.67 -0.85 17.11
CA TYR A 894 42.87 -1.54 17.63
C TYR A 894 44.13 -1.20 16.82
N PHE A 895 44.04 -1.32 15.50
CA PHE A 895 45.17 -1.09 14.59
C PHE A 895 45.51 0.39 14.39
N ARG A 896 44.54 1.27 14.66
CA ARG A 896 44.78 2.72 14.75
C ARG A 896 45.65 3.06 15.96
N ASP A 897 45.39 2.39 17.09
CA ASP A 897 46.12 2.55 18.34
C ASP A 897 47.44 1.75 18.36
N HIS A 898 47.57 0.71 17.52
CA HIS A 898 48.74 -0.17 17.38
C HIS A 898 49.23 -0.22 15.92
N PRO A 899 49.82 0.89 15.41
CA PRO A 899 50.15 1.05 13.99
C PRO A 899 51.30 0.16 13.50
N ASP A 900 52.13 -0.32 14.42
CA ASP A 900 53.17 -1.33 14.22
C ASP A 900 52.56 -2.70 13.89
N GLU A 901 51.54 -3.12 14.64
CA GLU A 901 50.83 -4.38 14.36
C GLU A 901 50.03 -4.31 13.05
N ALA A 902 49.53 -3.12 12.67
CA ALA A 902 48.96 -2.92 11.33
C ALA A 902 49.98 -3.15 10.21
N THR A 903 51.25 -2.82 10.46
CA THR A 903 52.34 -3.06 9.50
C THR A 903 52.76 -4.52 9.48
N LEU A 904 52.71 -5.19 10.65
CA LEU A 904 53.05 -6.60 10.80
C LEU A 904 52.05 -7.52 10.09
N TYR A 905 50.75 -7.24 10.22
CA TYR A 905 49.70 -8.15 9.73
C TYR A 905 49.07 -7.72 8.40
N GLY A 906 49.04 -6.43 8.10
CA GLY A 906 48.49 -5.91 6.84
C GLY A 906 49.48 -5.98 5.68
N TYR A 907 48.99 -6.01 4.45
CA TYR A 907 49.87 -6.01 3.28
C TYR A 907 50.48 -4.63 2.99
N PRO A 908 51.76 -4.56 2.59
CA PRO A 908 52.41 -3.32 2.16
C PRO A 908 52.12 -3.02 0.68
N GLY A 909 51.86 -1.76 0.36
CA GLY A 909 51.81 -1.28 -1.03
C GLY A 909 50.64 -1.86 -1.85
N SER A 910 50.91 -2.21 -3.12
CA SER A 910 49.91 -2.60 -4.12
C SER A 910 49.62 -4.10 -4.20
N ASN A 911 50.41 -4.96 -3.54
CA ASN A 911 50.21 -6.41 -3.57
C ASN A 911 49.17 -6.84 -2.51
N LYS A 912 47.92 -7.08 -2.93
CA LYS A 912 46.79 -7.39 -2.03
C LYS A 912 46.81 -8.83 -1.54
N TYR A 913 47.78 -9.19 -0.71
CA TYR A 913 47.92 -10.53 -0.15
C TYR A 913 48.20 -10.49 1.36
N VAL A 914 47.37 -11.20 2.15
CA VAL A 914 47.55 -11.42 3.59
C VAL A 914 47.46 -12.92 3.85
N SER A 915 48.47 -13.50 4.51
CA SER A 915 48.46 -14.94 4.85
C SER A 915 47.28 -15.29 5.75
N HIS A 916 46.88 -16.57 5.76
CA HIS A 916 45.76 -17.03 6.58
C HIS A 916 46.01 -16.78 8.08
N GLU A 917 47.24 -16.99 8.55
CA GLU A 917 47.65 -16.73 9.93
C GLU A 917 47.53 -15.25 10.28
N ASN A 918 47.88 -14.36 9.35
CA ASN A 918 47.74 -12.92 9.56
C ASN A 918 46.26 -12.49 9.53
N GLN A 919 45.42 -13.10 8.70
CA GLN A 919 43.98 -12.85 8.74
C GLN A 919 43.36 -13.25 10.09
N ILE A 920 43.75 -14.42 10.64
CA ILE A 920 43.38 -14.85 11.99
C ILE A 920 43.84 -13.81 13.03
N ALA A 921 45.10 -13.38 12.93
CA ALA A 921 45.67 -12.38 13.84
C ALA A 921 44.93 -11.04 13.77
N ILE A 922 44.50 -10.61 12.58
CA ILE A 922 43.73 -9.39 12.37
C ILE A 922 42.36 -9.51 13.03
N ALA A 923 41.60 -10.56 12.75
CA ALA A 923 40.25 -10.71 13.30
C ALA A 923 40.25 -10.82 14.84
N ASN A 924 41.22 -11.55 15.40
CA ASN A 924 41.38 -11.67 16.85
C ASN A 924 41.65 -10.32 17.53
N ARG A 925 42.33 -9.40 16.85
CA ARG A 925 42.58 -8.03 17.33
C ARG A 925 41.41 -7.10 17.08
N ALA A 926 40.73 -7.26 15.95
CA ALA A 926 39.56 -6.48 15.59
C ALA A 926 38.41 -6.71 16.59
N TYR A 927 38.17 -7.97 16.96
CA TYR A 927 36.98 -8.38 17.72
C TYR A 927 37.25 -9.03 19.08
N GLY A 928 38.51 -9.21 19.49
CA GLY A 928 38.85 -9.69 20.83
C GLY A 928 38.30 -8.76 21.92
N GLY A 929 37.68 -9.34 22.96
CA GLY A 929 37.07 -8.61 24.07
C GLY A 929 35.79 -7.85 23.71
N LYS A 930 35.21 -8.06 22.52
CA LYS A 930 33.99 -7.40 22.05
C LYS A 930 32.89 -8.41 21.77
N LEU A 931 31.62 -7.97 21.84
CA LEU A 931 30.46 -8.76 21.41
C LEU A 931 30.37 -10.16 22.04
N GLY A 932 30.81 -10.28 23.30
CA GLY A 932 30.86 -11.54 24.04
C GLY A 932 32.06 -12.45 23.75
N ASN A 933 32.98 -12.04 22.87
CA ASN A 933 34.23 -12.74 22.63
C ASN A 933 35.19 -12.57 23.81
N GLY A 934 35.95 -13.62 24.11
CA GLY A 934 37.12 -13.57 24.98
C GLY A 934 38.22 -12.66 24.43
N ASN A 935 39.29 -12.49 25.20
CA ASN A 935 40.44 -11.67 24.84
C ASN A 935 41.14 -12.17 23.55
N ILE A 936 42.12 -11.42 23.04
CA ILE A 936 42.80 -11.73 21.76
C ILE A 936 43.36 -13.17 21.72
N SER A 937 43.94 -13.65 22.83
CA SER A 937 44.51 -14.99 22.96
C SER A 937 43.49 -16.13 22.91
N SER A 938 42.20 -15.85 23.12
CA SER A 938 41.13 -16.86 23.06
C SER A 938 40.85 -17.37 21.64
N GLY A 939 41.28 -16.63 20.61
CA GLY A 939 40.96 -16.95 19.21
C GLY A 939 39.50 -16.69 18.83
N GLU A 940 38.67 -16.17 19.75
CA GLU A 940 37.23 -16.02 19.52
C GLU A 940 36.89 -14.91 18.53
N GLY A 941 37.78 -13.93 18.32
CA GLY A 941 37.59 -12.89 17.31
C GLY A 941 37.57 -13.45 15.88
N TRP A 942 38.45 -14.39 15.55
CA TRP A 942 38.41 -15.13 14.30
C TRP A 942 37.29 -16.18 14.29
N LYS A 943 37.07 -16.88 15.40
CA LYS A 943 36.03 -17.93 15.48
C LYS A 943 34.63 -17.38 15.17
N TYR A 944 34.25 -16.25 15.76
CA TYR A 944 32.94 -15.61 15.59
C TYR A 944 33.00 -14.38 14.67
N ARG A 945 33.87 -14.43 13.67
CA ARG A 945 33.92 -13.49 12.56
C ARG A 945 32.60 -13.49 11.75
N GLY A 946 32.27 -12.40 11.09
CA GLY A 946 31.08 -12.15 10.28
C GLY A 946 30.79 -13.24 9.26
N ARG A 947 29.60 -13.83 9.35
CA ARG A 947 29.06 -14.81 8.38
C ARG A 947 27.58 -14.58 8.04
N GLY A 948 27.14 -15.13 6.91
CA GLY A 948 25.76 -15.05 6.41
C GLY A 948 25.42 -13.74 5.69
N LEU A 949 24.15 -13.57 5.30
CA LEU A 949 23.68 -12.42 4.48
C LEU A 949 23.81 -11.05 5.17
N LYS A 950 24.11 -11.03 6.47
CA LYS A 950 24.26 -9.82 7.29
C LYS A 950 25.53 -9.79 8.13
N HIS A 951 26.50 -10.67 7.83
CA HIS A 951 27.76 -10.79 8.58
C HIS A 951 27.55 -10.80 10.11
N LEU A 952 26.76 -11.77 10.60
CA LEU A 952 26.56 -11.99 12.03
C LEU A 952 27.92 -12.17 12.73
N THR A 953 28.26 -11.29 13.67
CA THR A 953 29.61 -11.19 14.26
C THR A 953 29.56 -11.21 15.79
N GLY A 954 30.45 -11.96 16.44
CA GLY A 954 30.64 -12.02 17.89
C GLY A 954 29.82 -13.10 18.60
N LYS A 955 30.42 -13.75 19.60
CA LYS A 955 29.86 -14.91 20.32
C LYS A 955 28.45 -14.67 20.87
N ALA A 956 28.19 -13.48 21.44
CA ALA A 956 26.89 -13.13 21.99
C ALA A 956 25.79 -13.12 20.91
N ASN A 957 26.12 -12.66 19.70
CA ASN A 957 25.17 -12.62 18.58
C ASN A 957 24.94 -14.02 17.99
N TYR A 958 25.97 -14.86 17.93
CA TYR A 958 25.82 -16.27 17.57
C TYR A 958 24.94 -17.04 18.55
N GLN A 959 25.09 -16.80 19.86
CA GLN A 959 24.20 -17.39 20.88
C GLN A 959 22.76 -16.88 20.73
N ALA A 960 22.57 -15.57 20.55
CA ALA A 960 21.24 -15.00 20.38
C ALA A 960 20.54 -15.48 19.09
N PHE A 961 21.30 -15.79 18.03
CA PHE A 961 20.75 -16.42 16.84
C PHE A 961 20.38 -17.88 17.10
N LYS A 962 21.20 -18.66 17.83
CA LYS A 962 20.89 -20.03 18.24
C LYS A 962 19.57 -20.13 19.00
N ASP A 963 19.38 -19.28 20.00
CA ASP A 963 18.17 -19.29 20.84
C ASP A 963 16.91 -18.93 20.04
N TYR A 964 17.02 -17.93 19.15
CA TYR A 964 15.93 -17.57 18.26
C TYR A 964 15.66 -18.64 17.20
N HIS A 965 16.71 -19.26 16.66
CA HIS A 965 16.57 -20.28 15.62
C HIS A 965 15.79 -21.48 16.13
N LYS A 966 16.08 -21.92 17.37
CA LYS A 966 15.37 -23.00 18.04
C LYS A 966 13.86 -22.73 18.15
N THR A 967 13.46 -21.51 18.49
CA THR A 967 12.05 -21.16 18.69
C THR A 967 11.31 -20.84 17.39
N PHE A 968 11.97 -20.17 16.46
CA PHE A 968 11.34 -19.73 15.23
C PHE A 968 11.33 -20.83 14.16
N TRP A 969 12.41 -21.57 13.96
CA TRP A 969 12.47 -22.64 12.95
C TRP A 969 12.22 -24.04 13.51
N ASP A 970 11.97 -24.17 14.82
CA ASP A 970 11.79 -25.45 15.51
C ASP A 970 12.95 -26.44 15.24
N GLU A 971 14.16 -25.89 15.14
CA GLU A 971 15.36 -26.64 14.77
C GLU A 971 16.51 -26.20 15.68
N GLU A 972 17.02 -27.14 16.48
CA GLU A 972 18.13 -26.91 17.40
C GLU A 972 19.47 -27.15 16.71
N VAL A 973 20.23 -26.07 16.51
CA VAL A 973 21.50 -26.09 15.78
C VAL A 973 22.57 -25.37 16.60
N ASP A 974 23.75 -25.97 16.74
CA ASP A 974 24.82 -25.39 17.55
C ASP A 974 25.72 -24.40 16.80
N PHE A 975 25.21 -23.18 16.57
CA PHE A 975 25.99 -22.12 15.92
C PHE A 975 27.17 -21.61 16.76
N VAL A 976 27.22 -21.89 18.07
CA VAL A 976 28.31 -21.44 18.95
C VAL A 976 29.45 -22.44 18.96
N GLY A 977 29.14 -23.73 19.08
CA GLY A 977 30.13 -24.80 18.92
C GLY A 977 30.67 -24.89 17.50
N GLN A 978 29.80 -24.69 16.49
CA GLN A 978 30.10 -24.89 15.06
C GLN A 978 29.74 -23.66 14.21
N PRO A 979 30.39 -22.49 14.40
CA PRO A 979 30.00 -21.25 13.72
C PRO A 979 30.16 -21.27 12.20
N ASP A 980 30.96 -22.19 11.66
CA ASP A 980 31.19 -22.31 10.22
C ASP A 980 29.95 -22.78 9.43
N ILE A 981 28.98 -23.43 10.08
CA ILE A 981 27.74 -23.84 9.42
C ILE A 981 26.92 -22.67 8.84
N LEU A 982 27.17 -21.43 9.29
CA LEU A 982 26.57 -20.22 8.72
C LEU A 982 27.04 -19.89 7.30
N HIS A 983 28.09 -20.55 6.79
CA HIS A 983 28.55 -20.35 5.42
C HIS A 983 28.77 -21.66 4.64
N THR A 984 28.89 -22.81 5.33
CA THR A 984 28.95 -24.11 4.66
C THR A 984 27.56 -24.70 4.38
N GLN A 985 26.52 -24.24 5.08
CA GLN A 985 25.12 -24.60 4.81
C GLN A 985 24.31 -23.32 4.56
N PHE A 986 24.06 -23.01 3.28
CA PHE A 986 23.50 -21.73 2.87
C PHE A 986 22.11 -21.41 3.45
N LYS A 987 21.30 -22.42 3.80
CA LYS A 987 20.03 -22.19 4.51
C LYS A 987 20.23 -21.34 5.78
N TYR A 988 21.31 -21.58 6.53
CA TYR A 988 21.61 -20.83 7.75
C TYR A 988 22.22 -19.46 7.46
N SER A 989 22.91 -19.30 6.33
CA SER A 989 23.32 -17.97 5.83
C SER A 989 22.11 -17.07 5.63
N VAL A 990 21.05 -17.59 4.99
CA VAL A 990 19.80 -16.87 4.74
C VAL A 990 19.08 -16.56 6.05
N ARG A 991 18.85 -17.59 6.87
CA ARG A 991 18.13 -17.46 8.13
C ARG A 991 18.79 -16.49 9.11
N SER A 992 20.11 -16.37 9.12
CA SER A 992 20.81 -15.38 9.94
C SER A 992 20.47 -13.92 9.56
N GLY A 993 20.30 -13.65 8.26
CA GLY A 993 19.86 -12.33 7.78
C GLY A 993 18.39 -12.07 8.07
N VAL A 994 17.54 -13.08 7.88
CA VAL A 994 16.09 -13.01 8.19
C VAL A 994 15.87 -12.83 9.70
N TYR A 995 16.63 -13.53 10.54
CA TYR A 995 16.62 -13.34 11.99
C TYR A 995 16.83 -11.88 12.37
N PHE A 996 17.87 -11.24 11.80
CA PHE A 996 18.17 -9.85 12.10
C PHE A 996 17.05 -8.90 11.62
N TRP A 997 16.49 -9.18 10.45
CA TRP A 997 15.34 -8.45 9.88
C TRP A 997 14.11 -8.51 10.78
N LEU A 998 13.75 -9.71 11.25
CA LEU A 998 12.57 -9.94 12.08
C LEU A 998 12.74 -9.44 13.51
N LYS A 999 13.85 -9.80 14.17
CA LYS A 999 14.11 -9.43 15.57
C LYS A 999 14.07 -7.92 15.79
N ASN A 1000 14.55 -7.15 14.82
CA ASN A 1000 14.59 -5.69 14.91
C ASN A 1000 13.39 -5.01 14.24
N ASN A 1001 12.37 -5.76 13.80
CA ASN A 1001 11.17 -5.24 13.12
C ASN A 1001 11.47 -4.30 11.94
N ILE A 1002 12.52 -4.58 11.17
CA ILE A 1002 12.99 -3.66 10.12
C ILE A 1002 11.92 -3.45 9.04
N PHE A 1003 11.07 -4.45 8.80
CA PHE A 1003 9.93 -4.36 7.90
C PHE A 1003 8.96 -3.21 8.23
N VAL A 1004 8.81 -2.82 9.50
CA VAL A 1004 7.95 -1.70 9.91
C VAL A 1004 8.49 -0.36 9.41
N GLU A 1005 9.82 -0.19 9.43
CA GLU A 1005 10.44 1.02 8.88
C GLU A 1005 10.42 1.01 7.35
N ALA A 1006 10.60 -0.16 6.73
CA ALA A 1006 10.50 -0.33 5.29
C ALA A 1006 9.09 -0.01 4.75
N ASP A 1007 8.03 -0.34 5.49
CA ASP A 1007 6.64 -0.08 5.11
C ASP A 1007 6.28 1.41 5.08
N LYS A 1008 7.11 2.27 5.67
CA LYS A 1008 6.87 3.73 5.69
C LYS A 1008 7.10 4.39 4.33
N GLY A 1009 7.74 3.71 3.38
CA GLY A 1009 7.90 4.20 2.01
C GLY A 1009 9.27 3.91 1.38
N ASP A 1010 9.47 4.55 0.24
CA ASP A 1010 10.59 4.38 -0.68
C ASP A 1010 11.45 5.66 -0.82
N ALA A 1011 11.28 6.62 0.09
CA ALA A 1011 12.07 7.82 0.15
C ALA A 1011 13.42 7.56 0.83
N ASP A 1012 14.39 8.45 0.59
CA ASP A 1012 15.73 8.35 1.12
C ASP A 1012 15.74 8.27 2.67
N GLU A 1013 14.83 9.01 3.32
CA GLU A 1013 14.66 9.00 4.78
C GLU A 1013 14.18 7.64 5.32
N ASN A 1014 13.40 6.88 4.52
CA ASN A 1014 12.96 5.53 4.89
C ASN A 1014 14.13 4.54 4.82
N VAL A 1015 14.95 4.63 3.77
CA VAL A 1015 16.15 3.79 3.63
C VAL A 1015 17.17 4.10 4.74
N ASP A 1016 17.30 5.37 5.12
CA ASP A 1016 18.16 5.79 6.23
C ASP A 1016 17.64 5.31 7.60
N ALA A 1017 16.30 5.25 7.79
CA ALA A 1017 15.71 4.65 8.99
C ALA A 1017 16.05 3.15 9.10
N VAL A 1018 15.96 2.40 7.99
CA VAL A 1018 16.38 0.99 7.93
C VAL A 1018 17.88 0.84 8.20
N THR A 1019 18.71 1.69 7.59
CA THR A 1019 20.17 1.67 7.75
C THR A 1019 20.56 1.92 9.20
N ARG A 1020 19.89 2.84 9.91
CA ARG A 1020 20.18 3.15 11.33
C ARG A 1020 20.02 1.96 12.26
N ILE A 1021 19.09 1.06 11.97
CA ILE A 1021 18.87 -0.16 12.76
C ILE A 1021 20.00 -1.17 12.51
N ILE A 1022 20.49 -1.24 11.28
CA ILE A 1022 21.50 -2.22 10.85
C ILE A 1022 22.90 -1.76 11.29
N ASN A 1023 23.26 -0.52 10.96
CA ASN A 1023 24.56 0.05 11.26
C ASN A 1023 24.48 1.58 11.33
N ARG A 1024 24.13 2.11 12.52
CA ARG A 1024 23.88 3.54 12.74
C ARG A 1024 25.03 4.45 12.32
N ASP A 1025 26.26 4.06 12.64
CA ASP A 1025 27.44 4.92 12.51
C ASP A 1025 28.25 4.64 11.23
N THR A 1026 27.62 4.03 10.22
CA THR A 1026 28.25 3.76 8.92
C THR A 1026 28.34 5.02 8.05
N ASP A 1027 29.34 5.06 7.18
CA ASP A 1027 29.47 6.02 6.07
C ASP A 1027 28.72 5.56 4.79
N SER A 1028 28.16 4.35 4.79
CA SER A 1028 27.54 3.71 3.62
C SER A 1028 26.06 4.08 3.36
N TYR A 1029 25.53 5.14 4.00
CA TYR A 1029 24.13 5.57 3.79
C TYR A 1029 23.84 5.85 2.31
N ASP A 1030 24.68 6.67 1.67
CA ASP A 1030 24.53 7.04 0.27
C ASP A 1030 24.54 5.81 -0.66
N GLU A 1031 25.41 4.84 -0.41
CA GLU A 1031 25.49 3.61 -1.22
C GLU A 1031 24.27 2.71 -1.02
N ARG A 1032 23.76 2.59 0.22
CA ARG A 1032 22.52 1.84 0.50
C ARG A 1032 21.31 2.48 -0.17
N ARG A 1033 21.22 3.81 -0.21
CA ARG A 1033 20.19 4.54 -0.97
C ARG A 1033 20.32 4.29 -2.46
N LYS A 1034 21.53 4.32 -3.03
CA LYS A 1034 21.76 3.99 -4.44
C LYS A 1034 21.36 2.54 -4.76
N HIS A 1035 21.72 1.58 -3.91
CA HIS A 1035 21.31 0.18 -4.08
C HIS A 1035 19.79 0.04 -4.04
N PHE A 1036 19.12 0.68 -3.09
CA PHE A 1036 17.66 0.67 -3.01
C PHE A 1036 17.01 1.32 -4.25
N GLN A 1037 17.43 2.53 -4.63
CA GLN A 1037 16.92 3.23 -5.81
C GLN A 1037 17.14 2.39 -7.08
N ARG A 1038 18.30 1.73 -7.21
CA ARG A 1038 18.56 0.83 -8.33
C ARG A 1038 17.58 -0.35 -8.34
N ILE A 1039 17.51 -1.10 -7.24
CA ILE A 1039 16.70 -2.32 -7.13
C ILE A 1039 15.20 -2.01 -7.29
N TYR A 1040 14.70 -0.96 -6.63
CA TYR A 1040 13.27 -0.65 -6.54
C TYR A 1040 12.76 0.27 -7.65
N LYS A 1041 13.51 1.34 -8.00
CA LYS A 1041 13.03 2.40 -8.90
C LYS A 1041 13.53 2.24 -10.33
N ASN A 1042 14.83 1.98 -10.49
CA ASN A 1042 15.47 2.03 -11.81
C ASN A 1042 15.34 0.70 -12.56
N GLU A 1043 15.69 -0.40 -11.90
CA GLU A 1043 15.71 -1.74 -12.50
C GLU A 1043 14.47 -2.56 -12.16
N LYS A 1044 13.74 -2.15 -11.11
CA LYS A 1044 12.50 -2.77 -10.66
C LYS A 1044 12.60 -4.30 -10.56
N ILE A 1045 13.68 -4.78 -9.95
CA ILE A 1045 14.09 -6.20 -10.00
C ILE A 1045 12.98 -7.13 -9.50
N PHE A 1046 12.21 -6.68 -8.52
CA PHE A 1046 11.14 -7.44 -7.88
C PHE A 1046 9.73 -6.95 -8.27
N GLU A 1047 9.53 -6.17 -9.34
CA GLU A 1047 8.18 -5.67 -9.69
C GLU A 1047 7.24 -6.80 -10.16
N THR A 1048 7.79 -7.91 -10.64
CA THR A 1048 7.03 -9.04 -11.20
C THR A 1048 6.93 -10.26 -10.29
N VAL A 1049 7.34 -10.15 -9.01
CA VAL A 1049 7.41 -11.31 -8.09
C VAL A 1049 6.09 -11.69 -7.46
#